data_AF-A0A495SG45-F1
#
_entry.id   AF-A0A495SG45-F1
#
_cell.length_a   1.000
_cell.length_b   1.000
_cell.length_c   1.000
_cell.angle_alpha   90.00
_cell.angle_beta   90.00
_cell.angle_gamma   90.00
#
_symmetry.space_group_name_H-M   'P 1'
#
loop_
_entity.id
_entity.type
_entity.pdbx_description
1 polymer ?
#
loop_
_entity_poly.entity_id
_entity_poly.type
_entity_poly.pdbx_seq_one_letter_code
_entity_poly.pdbx_strand_id
1 'polypeptide(L)'
;MNTYKDYIQEIEERKNQGLNPKPIDGAELLSEIIEQIKDLNNEYRGDSLNFFIYNVVPGTTPAANVKAKFLKEIVLGQSVVAEITPAFALELLSHMKGGSSIEVLLDLALGNDVAIAKEAAAVLKTQVYLYEADTDRLVSAFKSDNAIAKEILESYAKAEFFTKLPDVKEEIKVVTFIAGEGDISTDLLSPGNQAHSRSDRELHGKCMITPEAQAEIKALQAQHPDKSVMLIAEKGTMGVGSSRMSGVNNVALWTGKQASPYVPFVNFAPIVAGTNGISPIFLTTVDVTGGIGLDLKNWVKKTDANGEVVRNESGDPVLEEVYSVATGTVLTINTKSKKLYNGDKELIDISKAFTPQKMEFIKAGGSYAIVFGKKLQTFASKTLGIDIVPVYAPSKEVSVEGQGLTAVEKIFNANAVGTTPGKVLHAGSDVRVTVNIVGSQDTTGLMTSQELESMAATVISPIVDGAYQSGCHTASVWDNKSKANIPRLMKFMNDFGLITARDPKGVYHSMTDVIHKVLNDITVNEWAIIIGGDSHTRMSKGVAFGADSGTVALALATGEASMPIPESVKVTFKGDMKGYMDFRDVVHATQSQMLKTFGGENVFQGRIIEVHLGTLNADQAFTFTDWTAEMKAKASICISEDYTLIESLEMAKGRIQIMIDKGMDNKNQVLKGLIAIADKRIAEIISGEKPALRPDANAKYYAEVVIDLDQIAEPMIADPDVNNADVSKRYTHDTIRPLSFYGGVKKVDLGFIGSCMVHKGDMKILAHMLKNIDEQEGKVEFKAPLVVAPPTYNIVDELKAEGDWEILQKYSGFEFDDNVPKAAARTSYENMLYLERPGCNLCMGNQEKASKGDTVMATSTRLFQGRVVEDTEGKKGESLLSSTPVVVLSTILGRTPTIEEYKTAVEGINLTKFAPSHKLLVK
;
A
#
# COMPACT_ATOMS: atom_id res chain seq x y z
N MET A 1 14.57 -37.22 -1.75
CA MET A 1 14.84 -36.06 -2.62
C MET A 1 16.20 -35.51 -2.23
N ASN A 2 17.02 -35.08 -3.19
CA ASN A 2 18.34 -34.50 -2.90
C ASN A 2 18.18 -32.99 -3.14
N THR A 3 18.02 -32.23 -2.06
CA THR A 3 17.63 -30.83 -2.08
C THR A 3 18.62 -29.97 -2.86
N TYR A 4 19.92 -30.26 -2.75
CA TYR A 4 20.95 -29.59 -3.54
C TYR A 4 20.83 -29.87 -5.05
N LYS A 5 20.62 -31.12 -5.47
CA LYS A 5 20.45 -31.47 -6.89
C LYS A 5 19.18 -30.85 -7.49
N ASP A 6 18.10 -30.81 -6.72
CA ASP A 6 16.86 -30.14 -7.13
C ASP A 6 17.11 -28.63 -7.34
N TYR A 7 17.93 -28.01 -6.46
CA TYR A 7 18.34 -26.62 -6.59
C TYR A 7 19.25 -26.35 -7.82
N ILE A 8 20.21 -27.24 -8.11
CA ILE A 8 21.02 -27.16 -9.35
C ILE A 8 20.15 -27.29 -10.60
N GLN A 9 19.16 -28.19 -10.58
CA GLN A 9 18.21 -28.28 -11.67
C GLN A 9 17.40 -26.99 -11.84
N GLU A 10 16.91 -26.39 -10.74
CA GLU A 10 16.21 -25.10 -10.78
C GLU A 10 17.11 -24.00 -11.37
N ILE A 11 18.40 -23.99 -11.06
CA ILE A 11 19.35 -23.02 -11.63
C ILE A 11 19.42 -23.15 -13.15
N GLU A 12 19.55 -24.37 -13.69
CA GLU A 12 19.59 -24.57 -15.15
C GLU A 12 18.24 -24.20 -15.81
N GLU A 13 17.11 -24.48 -15.17
CA GLU A 13 15.79 -24.06 -15.65
C GLU A 13 15.63 -22.52 -15.66
N ARG A 14 16.15 -21.84 -14.64
CA ARG A 14 16.16 -20.37 -14.54
C ARG A 14 17.09 -19.71 -15.54
N LYS A 15 18.24 -20.33 -15.81
CA LYS A 15 19.22 -19.87 -16.80
C LYS A 15 18.62 -19.82 -18.21
N ASN A 16 17.74 -20.76 -18.57
CA ASN A 16 16.99 -20.73 -19.84
C ASN A 16 16.07 -19.51 -19.97
N GLN A 17 15.68 -18.89 -18.84
CA GLN A 17 14.92 -17.65 -18.80
C GLN A 17 15.83 -16.42 -18.67
N GLY A 18 17.15 -16.59 -18.58
CA GLY A 18 18.12 -15.53 -18.31
C GLY A 18 18.03 -14.99 -16.88
N LEU A 19 17.79 -15.86 -15.89
CA LEU A 19 17.73 -15.53 -14.47
C LEU A 19 18.90 -16.17 -13.71
N ASN A 20 19.32 -15.53 -12.63
CA ASN A 20 20.30 -16.05 -11.67
C ASN A 20 19.66 -17.08 -10.73
N PRO A 21 20.46 -17.82 -9.94
CA PRO A 21 19.95 -18.68 -8.87
C PRO A 21 19.00 -17.94 -7.94
N LYS A 22 17.92 -18.60 -7.49
CA LYS A 22 17.05 -18.00 -6.48
C LYS A 22 17.83 -17.81 -5.18
N PRO A 23 17.61 -16.70 -4.45
CA PRO A 23 18.17 -16.55 -3.11
C PRO A 23 17.70 -17.66 -2.18
N ILE A 24 18.62 -18.20 -1.37
CA ILE A 24 18.38 -19.30 -0.45
C ILE A 24 17.78 -18.75 0.85
N ASP A 25 16.54 -19.14 1.14
CA ASP A 25 15.79 -18.77 2.35
C ASP A 25 15.48 -19.97 3.28
N GLY A 26 15.59 -21.21 2.77
CA GLY A 26 15.33 -22.46 3.50
C GLY A 26 16.53 -23.02 4.25
N ALA A 27 16.31 -23.53 5.46
CA ALA A 27 17.35 -24.13 6.29
C ALA A 27 17.89 -25.45 5.72
N GLU A 28 17.02 -26.30 5.16
CA GLU A 28 17.40 -27.64 4.67
C GLU A 28 18.48 -27.59 3.58
N LEU A 29 18.26 -26.78 2.54
CA LEU A 29 19.22 -26.58 1.46
C LEU A 29 20.54 -25.99 1.98
N LEU A 30 20.46 -24.99 2.85
CA LEU A 30 21.66 -24.35 3.38
C LEU A 30 22.48 -25.29 4.28
N SER A 31 21.82 -26.13 5.07
CA SER A 31 22.52 -27.17 5.86
C SER A 31 23.25 -28.16 4.97
N GLU A 32 22.65 -28.61 3.86
CA GLU A 32 23.33 -29.48 2.88
C GLU A 32 24.54 -28.77 2.25
N ILE A 33 24.41 -27.49 1.88
CA ILE A 33 25.50 -26.66 1.37
C ILE A 33 26.66 -26.55 2.37
N ILE A 34 26.36 -26.36 3.66
CA ILE A 34 27.38 -26.27 4.71
C ILE A 34 28.14 -27.59 4.88
N GLU A 35 27.45 -28.73 4.83
CA GLU A 35 28.12 -30.04 4.88
C GLU A 35 29.02 -30.27 3.68
N GLN A 36 28.61 -29.85 2.48
CA GLN A 36 29.47 -29.87 1.28
C GLN A 36 30.68 -28.94 1.39
N ILE A 37 30.55 -27.79 2.07
CA ILE A 37 31.68 -26.87 2.33
C ILE A 37 32.72 -27.53 3.25
N LYS A 38 32.26 -28.27 4.26
CA LYS A 38 33.11 -28.98 5.22
C LYS A 38 33.84 -30.17 4.61
N ASP A 39 33.26 -30.83 3.60
CA ASP A 39 33.92 -31.90 2.85
C ASP A 39 34.86 -31.33 1.76
N LEU A 40 36.16 -31.31 2.05
CA LEU A 40 37.20 -30.77 1.16
C LEU A 40 37.28 -31.48 -0.21
N ASN A 41 36.79 -32.71 -0.31
CA ASN A 41 36.82 -33.49 -1.56
C ASN A 41 35.49 -33.44 -2.32
N ASN A 42 34.51 -32.68 -1.84
CA ASN A 42 33.20 -32.59 -2.49
C ASN A 42 33.32 -31.86 -3.84
N GLU A 43 32.82 -32.48 -4.90
CA GLU A 43 32.87 -31.93 -6.26
C GLU A 43 32.14 -30.57 -6.40
N TYR A 44 31.15 -30.31 -5.54
CA TYR A 44 30.34 -29.09 -5.56
C TYR A 44 30.81 -28.02 -4.58
N ARG A 45 31.90 -28.26 -3.84
CA ARG A 45 32.36 -27.37 -2.76
C ARG A 45 32.52 -25.91 -3.20
N GLY A 46 33.05 -25.66 -4.40
CA GLY A 46 33.27 -24.32 -4.92
C GLY A 46 31.97 -23.53 -5.14
N ASP A 47 30.96 -24.17 -5.74
CA ASP A 47 29.64 -23.57 -5.94
C ASP A 47 28.92 -23.38 -4.61
N SER A 48 29.01 -24.35 -3.71
CA SER A 48 28.45 -24.26 -2.36
C SER A 48 29.04 -23.11 -1.54
N LEU A 49 30.35 -22.86 -1.63
CA LEU A 49 30.98 -21.67 -1.06
C LEU A 49 30.39 -20.37 -1.65
N ASN A 50 30.26 -20.30 -2.97
CA ASN A 50 29.69 -19.13 -3.65
C ASN A 50 28.24 -18.88 -3.21
N PHE A 51 27.41 -19.94 -3.15
CA PHE A 51 26.03 -19.82 -2.71
C PHE A 51 25.92 -19.38 -1.25
N PHE A 52 26.74 -19.96 -0.36
CA PHE A 52 26.77 -19.59 1.05
C PHE A 52 27.14 -18.12 1.25
N ILE A 53 28.16 -17.63 0.53
CA ILE A 53 28.68 -16.27 0.68
C ILE A 53 27.71 -15.24 0.07
N TYR A 54 27.27 -15.45 -1.17
CA TYR A 54 26.62 -14.42 -1.99
C TYR A 54 25.13 -14.61 -2.25
N ASN A 55 24.54 -15.75 -1.88
CA ASN A 55 23.18 -16.09 -2.29
C ASN A 55 22.25 -16.54 -1.16
N VAL A 56 22.58 -16.22 0.10
CA VAL A 56 21.71 -16.49 1.26
C VAL A 56 20.96 -15.22 1.67
N VAL A 57 19.64 -15.33 1.82
CA VAL A 57 18.79 -14.22 2.28
C VAL A 57 19.09 -13.91 3.75
N PRO A 58 19.40 -12.65 4.12
CA PRO A 58 19.67 -12.25 5.51
C PRO A 58 18.38 -12.14 6.35
N GLY A 59 18.48 -11.64 7.59
CA GLY A 59 17.32 -11.38 8.44
C GLY A 59 16.86 -12.59 9.25
N THR A 60 15.55 -12.84 9.28
CA THR A 60 14.92 -13.89 10.13
C THR A 60 14.55 -15.17 9.37
N THR A 61 15.02 -15.33 8.13
CA THR A 61 14.77 -16.55 7.36
C THR A 61 15.39 -17.79 8.03
N PRO A 62 14.82 -19.00 7.83
CA PRO A 62 15.44 -20.24 8.30
C PRO A 62 16.90 -20.41 7.84
N ALA A 63 17.22 -20.04 6.60
CA ALA A 63 18.59 -20.05 6.09
C ALA A 63 19.50 -19.06 6.84
N ALA A 64 19.04 -17.83 7.11
CA ALA A 64 19.82 -16.86 7.89
C ALA A 64 20.22 -17.42 9.27
N ASN A 65 19.30 -18.11 9.95
CA ASN A 65 19.57 -18.74 11.24
C ASN A 65 20.68 -19.79 11.19
N VAL A 66 20.68 -20.64 10.15
CA VAL A 66 21.72 -21.64 9.95
C VAL A 66 23.05 -20.98 9.56
N LYS A 67 23.03 -19.97 8.69
CA LYS A 67 24.22 -19.19 8.29
C LYS A 67 24.89 -18.54 9.49
N ALA A 68 24.13 -17.82 10.32
CA ALA A 68 24.67 -17.11 11.48
C ALA A 68 25.36 -18.07 12.47
N LYS A 69 24.76 -19.23 12.73
CA LYS A 69 25.33 -20.25 13.61
C LYS A 69 26.64 -20.82 13.06
N PHE A 70 26.70 -21.13 11.76
CA PHE A 70 27.92 -21.62 11.16
C PHE A 70 29.04 -20.57 11.13
N LEU A 71 28.69 -19.29 10.88
CA LEU A 71 29.65 -18.19 11.00
C LEU A 71 30.19 -18.05 12.43
N LYS A 72 29.34 -18.24 13.45
CA LYS A 72 29.77 -18.28 14.86
C LYS A 72 30.78 -19.40 15.12
N GLU A 73 30.54 -20.61 14.60
CA GLU A 73 31.48 -21.74 14.72
C GLU A 73 32.85 -21.40 14.12
N ILE A 74 32.88 -20.70 12.99
CA ILE A 74 34.12 -20.24 12.35
C ILE A 74 34.84 -19.19 13.20
N VAL A 75 34.12 -18.19 13.73
CA VAL A 75 34.72 -17.17 14.61
C VAL A 75 35.31 -17.79 15.88
N LEU A 76 34.66 -18.80 16.45
CA LEU A 76 35.14 -19.52 17.63
C LEU A 76 36.21 -20.58 17.33
N GLY A 77 36.59 -20.78 16.06
CA GLY A 77 37.55 -21.81 15.65
C GLY A 77 37.04 -23.25 15.80
N GLN A 78 35.73 -23.44 15.99
CA GLN A 78 35.08 -24.76 16.08
C GLN A 78 34.94 -25.43 14.71
N SER A 79 34.85 -24.62 13.65
CA SER A 79 34.91 -25.05 12.26
C SER A 79 35.96 -24.22 11.51
N VAL A 80 36.67 -24.83 10.57
CA VAL A 80 37.72 -24.15 9.78
C VAL A 80 37.38 -24.28 8.30
N VAL A 81 37.19 -23.13 7.65
CA VAL A 81 36.97 -23.00 6.20
C VAL A 81 38.02 -22.05 5.67
N ALA A 82 38.94 -22.53 4.82
CA ALA A 82 40.11 -21.75 4.37
C ALA A 82 39.72 -20.42 3.71
N GLU A 83 38.58 -20.39 3.03
CA GLU A 83 38.04 -19.24 2.31
C GLU A 83 37.29 -18.25 3.21
N ILE A 84 36.95 -18.65 4.44
CA ILE A 84 36.20 -17.82 5.40
C ILE A 84 36.98 -17.71 6.70
N THR A 85 37.80 -16.66 6.80
CA THR A 85 38.52 -16.33 8.04
C THR A 85 37.55 -15.83 9.12
N PRO A 86 37.93 -15.85 10.42
CA PRO A 86 37.12 -15.25 11.48
C PRO A 86 36.73 -13.79 11.21
N ALA A 87 37.66 -12.99 10.69
CA ALA A 87 37.38 -11.60 10.31
C ALA A 87 36.36 -11.50 9.17
N PHE A 88 36.47 -12.35 8.14
CA PHE A 88 35.49 -12.37 7.06
C PHE A 88 34.12 -12.92 7.53
N ALA A 89 34.10 -13.86 8.48
CA ALA A 89 32.85 -14.33 9.09
C ALA A 89 32.13 -13.21 9.84
N LEU A 90 32.86 -12.35 10.57
CA LEU A 90 32.32 -11.16 11.22
C LEU A 90 31.82 -10.11 10.20
N GLU A 91 32.52 -9.95 9.08
CA GLU A 91 32.04 -9.12 7.96
C GLU A 91 30.72 -9.66 7.39
N LEU A 92 30.62 -10.96 7.12
CA LEU A 92 29.37 -11.59 6.66
C LEU A 92 28.23 -11.42 7.66
N LEU A 93 28.48 -11.59 8.96
CA LEU A 93 27.49 -11.32 10.02
C LEU A 93 27.01 -9.86 9.99
N SER A 94 27.89 -8.90 9.70
CA SER A 94 27.54 -7.47 9.60
C SER A 94 26.57 -7.15 8.46
N HIS A 95 26.63 -7.94 7.38
CA HIS A 95 25.76 -7.81 6.21
C HIS A 95 24.42 -8.54 6.37
N MET A 96 24.26 -9.36 7.42
CA MET A 96 22.98 -9.98 7.76
C MET A 96 22.02 -9.05 8.49
N LYS A 97 22.51 -7.89 8.96
CA LYS A 97 21.78 -6.72 9.48
C LYS A 97 20.91 -6.89 10.74
N GLY A 98 20.42 -8.09 11.04
CA GLY A 98 19.45 -8.30 12.13
C GLY A 98 19.20 -9.78 12.45
N GLY A 99 18.44 -10.03 13.51
CA GLY A 99 17.94 -11.37 13.84
C GLY A 99 19.03 -12.26 14.44
N SER A 100 19.20 -13.46 13.90
CA SER A 100 20.20 -14.42 14.42
C SER A 100 21.64 -13.91 14.31
N SER A 101 21.95 -12.97 13.41
CA SER A 101 23.28 -12.35 13.41
C SER A 101 23.50 -11.46 14.63
N ILE A 102 22.46 -10.77 15.12
CA ILE A 102 22.53 -9.96 16.35
C ILE A 102 22.66 -10.86 17.57
N GLU A 103 21.91 -11.96 17.62
CA GLU A 103 22.05 -12.97 18.67
C GLU A 103 23.50 -13.48 18.76
N VAL A 104 24.09 -13.85 17.62
CA VAL A 104 25.47 -14.31 17.52
C VAL A 104 26.46 -13.21 17.91
N LEU A 105 26.28 -11.99 17.41
CA LEU A 105 27.17 -10.86 17.73
C LEU A 105 27.12 -10.53 19.23
N LEU A 106 25.95 -10.60 19.87
CA LEU A 106 25.81 -10.42 21.32
C LEU A 106 26.46 -11.56 22.10
N ASP A 107 26.31 -12.81 21.66
CA ASP A 107 26.97 -13.97 22.29
C ASP A 107 28.49 -13.81 22.28
N LEU A 108 29.05 -13.32 21.17
CA LEU A 108 30.48 -13.10 21.01
C LEU A 108 30.95 -11.86 21.77
N ALA A 109 30.24 -10.73 21.66
CA ALA A 109 30.59 -9.45 22.30
C ALA A 109 30.50 -9.49 23.83
N LEU A 110 29.60 -10.32 24.38
CA LEU A 110 29.45 -10.51 25.82
C LEU A 110 30.17 -11.76 26.34
N GLY A 111 30.94 -12.42 25.48
CA GLY A 111 31.72 -13.62 25.81
C GLY A 111 33.00 -13.34 26.60
N ASN A 112 33.71 -14.42 26.96
CA ASN A 112 34.93 -14.36 27.78
C ASN A 112 36.22 -14.07 27.00
N ASP A 113 36.24 -14.35 25.70
CA ASP A 113 37.40 -14.06 24.85
C ASP A 113 37.42 -12.57 24.49
N VAL A 114 38.35 -11.83 25.08
CA VAL A 114 38.42 -10.36 24.94
C VAL A 114 38.72 -9.90 23.51
N ALA A 115 39.47 -10.69 22.73
CA ALA A 115 39.80 -10.31 21.36
C ALA A 115 38.56 -10.43 20.47
N ILE A 116 37.89 -11.59 20.51
CA ILE A 116 36.64 -11.85 19.78
C ILE A 116 35.55 -10.88 20.23
N ALA A 117 35.43 -10.63 21.54
CA ALA A 117 34.42 -9.73 22.09
C ALA A 117 34.56 -8.31 21.54
N LYS A 118 35.79 -7.80 21.42
CA LYS A 118 36.05 -6.45 20.86
C LYS A 118 35.71 -6.37 19.37
N GLU A 119 36.07 -7.37 18.58
CA GLU A 119 35.76 -7.40 17.15
C GLU A 119 34.25 -7.52 16.91
N ALA A 120 33.57 -8.42 17.62
CA ALA A 120 32.12 -8.55 17.57
C ALA A 120 31.40 -7.28 18.03
N ALA A 121 31.89 -6.61 19.08
CA ALA A 121 31.35 -5.33 19.53
C ALA A 121 31.55 -4.22 18.48
N ALA A 122 32.68 -4.20 17.78
CA ALA A 122 32.90 -3.25 16.68
C ALA A 122 31.87 -3.43 15.56
N VAL A 123 31.54 -4.68 15.20
CA VAL A 123 30.46 -4.97 14.25
C VAL A 123 29.10 -4.58 14.83
N LEU A 124 28.78 -4.97 16.06
CA LEU A 124 27.50 -4.71 16.70
C LEU A 124 27.19 -3.20 16.81
N LYS A 125 28.20 -2.36 17.07
CA LYS A 125 28.10 -0.89 17.09
C LYS A 125 27.63 -0.29 15.75
N THR A 126 27.69 -1.03 14.64
CA THR A 126 27.19 -0.62 13.31
C THR A 126 25.76 -1.08 13.01
N GLN A 127 25.17 -1.91 13.88
CA GLN A 127 23.86 -2.52 13.69
C GLN A 127 22.76 -1.76 14.43
N VAL A 128 21.54 -1.81 13.89
CA VAL A 128 20.38 -1.03 14.38
C VAL A 128 19.14 -1.86 14.66
N TYR A 129 19.00 -3.04 14.06
CA TYR A 129 17.83 -3.91 14.26
C TYR A 129 17.96 -4.76 15.53
N LEU A 130 18.02 -4.08 16.67
CA LEU A 130 17.98 -4.69 18.00
C LEU A 130 16.55 -4.54 18.56
N TYR A 131 15.98 -5.67 18.99
CA TYR A 131 14.66 -5.72 19.61
C TYR A 131 14.77 -5.82 21.12
N GLU A 132 13.63 -5.82 21.82
CA GLU A 132 13.58 -5.80 23.30
C GLU A 132 14.46 -6.89 23.92
N ALA A 133 14.35 -8.13 23.44
CA ALA A 133 15.18 -9.25 23.87
C ALA A 133 16.70 -9.00 23.73
N ASP A 134 17.14 -8.32 22.67
CA ASP A 134 18.55 -7.98 22.44
C ASP A 134 19.00 -6.86 23.37
N THR A 135 18.17 -5.82 23.50
CA THR A 135 18.46 -4.67 24.35
C THR A 135 18.48 -5.03 25.84
N ASP A 136 17.63 -5.97 26.28
CA ASP A 136 17.60 -6.47 27.66
C ASP A 136 18.88 -7.23 28.04
N ARG A 137 19.50 -7.93 27.08
CA ARG A 137 20.81 -8.55 27.28
C ARG A 137 21.90 -7.50 27.51
N LEU A 138 21.89 -6.41 26.74
CA LEU A 138 22.81 -5.28 26.94
C LEU A 138 22.60 -4.60 28.30
N VAL A 139 21.35 -4.39 28.73
CA VAL A 139 21.03 -3.86 30.06
C VAL A 139 21.58 -4.77 31.16
N SER A 140 21.34 -6.07 31.05
CA SER A 140 21.76 -7.05 32.04
C SER A 140 23.29 -7.12 32.15
N ALA A 141 23.99 -7.11 31.01
CA ALA A 141 25.45 -7.09 30.97
C ALA A 141 26.02 -5.78 31.54
N PHE A 142 25.43 -4.62 31.19
CA PHE A 142 25.84 -3.32 31.73
C PHE A 142 25.67 -3.23 33.25
N LYS A 143 24.54 -3.73 33.78
CA LYS A 143 24.29 -3.81 35.24
C LYS A 143 25.23 -4.77 35.96
N SER A 144 25.92 -5.64 35.23
CA SER A 144 26.94 -6.57 35.74
C SER A 144 28.37 -6.05 35.50
N ASP A 145 28.53 -4.73 35.31
CA ASP A 145 29.80 -4.04 35.09
C ASP A 145 30.61 -4.52 33.86
N ASN A 146 29.94 -5.06 32.83
CA ASN A 146 30.59 -5.45 31.58
C ASN A 146 31.07 -4.21 30.78
N ALA A 147 32.38 -4.06 30.63
CA ALA A 147 32.99 -2.92 29.94
C ALA A 147 32.61 -2.84 28.45
N ILE A 148 32.48 -3.98 27.76
CA ILE A 148 32.10 -4.02 26.34
C ILE A 148 30.64 -3.58 26.16
N ALA A 149 29.74 -4.03 27.03
CA ALA A 149 28.35 -3.59 27.03
C ALA A 149 28.23 -2.06 27.23
N LYS A 150 29.03 -1.51 28.16
CA LYS A 150 29.11 -0.05 28.35
C LYS A 150 29.59 0.66 27.08
N GLU A 151 30.65 0.18 26.44
CA GLU A 151 31.13 0.79 25.18
C GLU A 151 30.11 0.72 24.04
N ILE A 152 29.35 -0.37 23.93
CA ILE A 152 28.28 -0.51 22.94
C ILE A 152 27.18 0.53 23.21
N LEU A 153 26.72 0.64 24.46
CA LEU A 153 25.71 1.62 24.86
C LEU A 153 26.18 3.06 24.61
N GLU A 154 27.44 3.38 24.92
CA GLU A 154 28.00 4.71 24.66
C GLU A 154 28.05 5.04 23.16
N SER A 155 28.36 4.05 22.32
CA SER A 155 28.36 4.19 20.85
C SER A 155 26.94 4.42 20.32
N TYR A 156 25.94 3.67 20.83
CA TYR A 156 24.55 3.84 20.48
C TYR A 156 23.95 5.17 20.96
N ALA A 157 24.30 5.64 22.15
CA ALA A 157 23.86 6.96 22.65
C ALA A 157 24.38 8.12 21.79
N LYS A 158 25.57 7.97 21.19
CA LYS A 158 26.15 8.89 20.20
C LYS A 158 25.70 8.62 18.76
N ALA A 159 24.87 7.59 18.55
CA ALA A 159 24.42 7.10 17.25
C ALA A 159 25.56 6.94 16.23
N GLU A 160 26.68 6.32 16.65
CA GLU A 160 27.87 6.19 15.80
C GLU A 160 27.62 5.37 14.52
N PHE A 161 26.65 4.46 14.52
CA PHE A 161 26.20 3.73 13.33
C PHE A 161 25.67 4.67 12.22
N PHE A 162 25.27 5.89 12.55
CA PHE A 162 24.79 6.91 11.61
C PHE A 162 25.83 8.03 11.41
N THR A 163 26.42 8.55 12.49
CA THR A 163 27.35 9.70 12.40
C THR A 163 28.66 9.35 11.69
N LYS A 164 29.06 8.08 11.68
CA LYS A 164 30.24 7.59 10.94
C LYS A 164 29.96 7.24 9.47
N LEU A 165 28.71 7.32 9.01
CA LEU A 165 28.39 7.12 7.59
C LEU A 165 28.93 8.31 6.76
N PRO A 166 29.33 8.05 5.50
CA PRO A 166 29.69 9.13 4.57
C PRO A 166 28.56 10.14 4.41
N ASP A 167 28.91 11.41 4.25
CA ASP A 167 27.91 12.44 3.95
C ASP A 167 27.35 12.28 2.53
N VAL A 168 26.13 12.79 2.34
CA VAL A 168 25.48 12.81 1.03
C VAL A 168 26.32 13.63 0.06
N LYS A 169 26.56 13.10 -1.14
CA LYS A 169 27.31 13.81 -2.18
C LYS A 169 26.66 15.15 -2.51
N GLU A 170 27.46 16.21 -2.58
CA GLU A 170 26.99 17.54 -2.97
C GLU A 170 26.41 17.52 -4.39
N GLU A 171 27.09 16.88 -5.33
CA GLU A 171 26.66 16.73 -6.72
C GLU A 171 26.35 15.27 -7.06
N ILE A 172 25.16 15.04 -7.61
CA ILE A 172 24.72 13.76 -8.16
C ILE A 172 24.44 13.97 -9.65
N LYS A 173 25.28 13.39 -10.51
CA LYS A 173 25.07 13.42 -11.96
C LYS A 173 24.02 12.38 -12.35
N VAL A 174 23.05 12.81 -13.16
CA VAL A 174 21.99 11.95 -13.67
C VAL A 174 21.89 12.02 -15.18
N VAL A 175 21.40 10.94 -15.78
CA VAL A 175 20.97 10.89 -17.18
C VAL A 175 19.48 10.56 -17.23
N THR A 176 18.71 11.32 -18.01
CA THR A 176 17.25 11.16 -18.07
C THR A 176 16.84 9.97 -18.92
N PHE A 177 15.74 9.32 -18.53
CA PHE A 177 15.02 8.33 -19.35
C PHE A 177 13.52 8.55 -19.21
N ILE A 178 12.85 8.93 -20.30
CA ILE A 178 11.40 9.10 -20.33
C ILE A 178 10.75 7.72 -20.43
N ALA A 179 10.06 7.30 -19.37
CA ALA A 179 9.36 6.01 -19.33
C ALA A 179 7.98 6.06 -19.99
N GLY A 180 7.41 7.25 -20.19
CA GLY A 180 6.13 7.46 -20.85
C GLY A 180 5.65 8.91 -20.75
N GLU A 181 4.70 9.28 -21.62
CA GLU A 181 3.98 10.56 -21.57
C GLU A 181 2.62 10.37 -20.86
N GLY A 182 2.26 11.30 -19.98
CA GLY A 182 1.11 11.22 -19.09
C GLY A 182 1.42 10.57 -17.74
N ASP A 183 0.38 10.33 -16.94
CA ASP A 183 0.52 9.70 -15.62
C ASP A 183 1.07 8.27 -15.76
N ILE A 184 2.22 7.99 -15.13
CA ILE A 184 2.79 6.63 -15.08
C ILE A 184 2.23 5.90 -13.88
N SER A 185 1.44 4.86 -14.13
CA SER A 185 0.87 4.04 -13.06
C SER A 185 1.86 3.03 -12.49
N THR A 186 1.67 2.63 -11.23
CA THR A 186 2.42 1.50 -10.66
C THR A 186 2.10 0.16 -11.33
N ASP A 187 1.00 0.06 -12.09
CA ASP A 187 0.71 -1.11 -12.94
C ASP A 187 1.67 -1.17 -14.15
N LEU A 188 2.19 -0.06 -14.69
CA LEU A 188 3.24 -0.07 -15.72
C LEU A 188 4.59 -0.57 -15.15
N LEU A 189 4.93 -0.13 -13.94
CA LEU A 189 6.20 -0.45 -13.27
C LEU A 189 6.21 -1.87 -12.69
N SER A 190 5.03 -2.38 -12.31
CA SER A 190 4.83 -3.69 -11.69
C SER A 190 3.41 -4.20 -12.03
N PRO A 191 3.20 -4.90 -13.16
CA PRO A 191 1.88 -5.30 -13.62
C PRO A 191 1.12 -6.21 -12.64
N GLY A 192 -0.19 -5.99 -12.52
CA GLY A 192 -1.07 -6.75 -11.60
C GLY A 192 -1.12 -8.26 -11.89
N ASN A 193 -1.17 -8.65 -13.16
CA ASN A 193 -1.15 -10.07 -13.59
C ASN A 193 0.17 -10.78 -13.26
N GLN A 194 1.24 -10.03 -12.96
CA GLN A 194 2.53 -10.55 -12.53
C GLN A 194 2.71 -10.50 -11.00
N ALA A 195 1.65 -10.24 -10.22
CA ALA A 195 1.75 -10.12 -8.76
C ALA A 195 2.35 -11.36 -8.07
N HIS A 196 2.15 -12.55 -8.65
CA HIS A 196 2.66 -13.81 -8.13
C HIS A 196 4.20 -13.89 -8.07
N SER A 197 4.92 -13.11 -8.88
CA SER A 197 6.38 -13.12 -8.94
C SER A 197 7.03 -12.06 -8.06
N ARG A 198 6.28 -11.17 -7.39
CA ARG A 198 6.82 -10.00 -6.66
C ARG A 198 7.88 -10.33 -5.61
N SER A 199 7.80 -11.50 -4.98
CA SER A 199 8.79 -11.96 -4.00
C SER A 199 10.11 -12.42 -4.63
N ASP A 200 10.10 -12.80 -5.91
CA ASP A 200 11.30 -13.05 -6.72
C ASP A 200 11.63 -11.76 -7.48
N ARG A 201 12.40 -10.88 -6.81
CA ARG A 201 12.69 -9.51 -7.29
C ARG A 201 13.32 -9.49 -8.68
N GLU A 202 14.19 -10.46 -8.99
CA GLU A 202 14.81 -10.56 -10.31
C GLU A 202 13.81 -10.94 -11.39
N LEU A 203 13.01 -11.99 -11.16
CA LEU A 203 11.97 -12.41 -12.09
C LEU A 203 10.94 -11.30 -12.31
N HIS A 204 10.47 -10.67 -11.24
CA HIS A 204 9.49 -9.59 -11.32
C HIS A 204 10.05 -8.32 -11.97
N GLY A 205 11.35 -8.09 -11.83
CA GLY A 205 12.09 -7.01 -12.49
C GLY A 205 11.90 -7.01 -14.01
N LYS A 206 11.81 -8.19 -14.63
CA LYS A 206 11.60 -8.32 -16.09
C LYS A 206 10.26 -7.79 -16.57
N CYS A 207 9.30 -7.60 -15.68
CA CYS A 207 7.98 -7.08 -16.00
C CYS A 207 7.89 -5.55 -15.95
N MET A 208 8.97 -4.85 -15.57
CA MET A 208 8.99 -3.39 -15.50
C MET A 208 9.13 -2.80 -16.91
N ILE A 209 8.14 -2.07 -17.41
CA ILE A 209 8.14 -1.50 -18.78
C ILE A 209 8.43 -2.56 -19.87
N THR A 210 8.62 -2.16 -21.13
CA THR A 210 8.92 -3.09 -22.22
C THR A 210 10.39 -3.55 -22.20
N PRO A 211 10.71 -4.74 -22.76
CA PRO A 211 12.09 -5.21 -22.85
C PRO A 211 13.04 -4.26 -23.62
N GLU A 212 12.53 -3.54 -24.61
CA GLU A 212 13.31 -2.57 -25.40
C GLU A 212 13.73 -1.39 -24.52
N ALA A 213 12.79 -0.84 -23.73
CA ALA A 213 13.08 0.22 -22.76
C ALA A 213 14.07 -0.24 -21.69
N GLN A 214 13.95 -1.48 -21.19
CA GLN A 214 14.92 -2.07 -20.26
C GLN A 214 16.33 -2.16 -20.87
N ALA A 215 16.43 -2.53 -22.15
CA ALA A 215 17.71 -2.60 -22.87
C ALA A 215 18.32 -1.21 -23.06
N GLU A 216 17.49 -0.19 -23.35
CA GLU A 216 17.92 1.20 -23.46
C GLU A 216 18.43 1.76 -22.12
N ILE A 217 17.76 1.46 -21.00
CA ILE A 217 18.23 1.82 -19.65
C ILE A 217 19.64 1.25 -19.41
N LYS A 218 19.86 -0.04 -19.74
CA LYS A 218 21.18 -0.67 -19.61
C LYS A 218 22.22 -0.04 -20.53
N ALA A 219 21.84 0.31 -21.76
CA ALA A 219 22.73 1.00 -22.69
C ALA A 219 23.13 2.38 -22.17
N LEU A 220 22.20 3.15 -21.61
CA LEU A 220 22.48 4.44 -20.97
C LEU A 220 23.42 4.30 -19.77
N GLN A 221 23.24 3.29 -18.92
CA GLN A 221 24.15 3.01 -17.81
C GLN A 221 25.57 2.70 -18.30
N ALA A 222 25.70 1.90 -19.36
CA ALA A 222 26.99 1.57 -19.95
C ALA A 222 27.68 2.80 -20.60
N GLN A 223 26.90 3.69 -21.23
CA GLN A 223 27.39 4.95 -21.82
C GLN A 223 27.74 6.01 -20.76
N HIS A 224 27.14 5.93 -19.57
CA HIS A 224 27.30 6.91 -18.50
C HIS A 224 27.60 6.25 -17.14
N PRO A 225 28.74 5.55 -16.99
CA PRO A 225 29.05 4.79 -15.76
C PRO A 225 29.24 5.67 -14.51
N ASP A 226 29.45 6.98 -14.68
CA ASP A 226 29.55 7.95 -13.59
C ASP A 226 28.22 8.60 -13.19
N LYS A 227 27.10 8.23 -13.85
CA LYS A 227 25.78 8.86 -13.67
C LYS A 227 24.72 7.84 -13.27
N SER A 228 23.72 8.31 -12.53
CA SER A 228 22.52 7.51 -12.22
C SER A 228 21.44 7.76 -13.27
N VAL A 229 20.65 6.74 -13.62
CA VAL A 229 19.51 6.93 -14.53
C VAL A 229 18.33 7.50 -13.74
N MET A 230 17.76 8.61 -14.20
CA MET A 230 16.54 9.21 -13.65
C MET A 230 15.34 8.85 -14.53
N LEU A 231 14.40 8.08 -13.98
CA LEU A 231 13.19 7.65 -14.68
C LEU A 231 12.10 8.74 -14.63
N ILE A 232 11.52 9.11 -15.77
CA ILE A 232 10.63 10.28 -15.88
C ILE A 232 9.25 9.93 -16.43
N ALA A 233 8.20 10.46 -15.79
CA ALA A 233 6.85 10.58 -16.33
C ALA A 233 6.68 11.97 -16.96
N GLU A 234 6.72 12.04 -18.29
CA GLU A 234 6.72 13.32 -19.02
C GLU A 234 5.29 13.83 -19.19
N LYS A 235 5.05 15.12 -18.94
CA LYS A 235 3.69 15.74 -18.88
C LYS A 235 2.73 15.02 -17.94
N GLY A 236 3.24 14.32 -16.94
CA GLY A 236 2.42 13.55 -16.01
C GLY A 236 3.03 13.39 -14.63
N THR A 237 2.32 12.61 -13.81
CA THR A 237 2.67 12.28 -12.44
C THR A 237 3.29 10.88 -12.40
N MET A 238 4.41 10.73 -11.70
CA MET A 238 5.03 9.41 -11.50
C MET A 238 4.32 8.63 -10.37
N GLY A 239 4.03 7.36 -10.62
CA GLY A 239 3.63 6.38 -9.59
C GLY A 239 2.16 6.46 -9.15
N VAL A 240 1.22 6.79 -10.04
CA VAL A 240 -0.22 6.82 -9.69
C VAL A 240 -0.78 5.40 -9.47
N GLY A 241 -1.82 5.29 -8.64
CA GLY A 241 -2.54 4.02 -8.41
C GLY A 241 -2.11 3.25 -7.15
N SER A 242 -1.75 1.97 -7.32
CA SER A 242 -1.53 1.01 -6.22
C SER A 242 -0.29 1.31 -5.37
N SER A 243 -0.35 1.00 -4.07
CA SER A 243 0.75 1.14 -3.09
C SER A 243 1.84 0.06 -3.18
N ARG A 244 1.87 -0.74 -4.25
CA ARG A 244 2.78 -1.89 -4.38
C ARG A 244 4.25 -1.47 -4.36
N MET A 245 4.98 -1.91 -3.33
CA MET A 245 6.42 -1.65 -3.20
C MET A 245 7.24 -2.21 -4.36
N SER A 246 6.74 -3.28 -5.01
CA SER A 246 7.34 -3.88 -6.21
C SER A 246 7.57 -2.88 -7.36
N GLY A 247 6.76 -1.82 -7.46
CA GLY A 247 6.99 -0.76 -8.44
C GLY A 247 8.33 -0.04 -8.22
N VAL A 248 8.61 0.36 -6.96
CA VAL A 248 9.88 1.00 -6.60
C VAL A 248 11.03 -0.01 -6.57
N ASN A 249 10.80 -1.24 -6.12
CA ASN A 249 11.83 -2.29 -6.14
C ASN A 249 12.31 -2.58 -7.57
N ASN A 250 11.39 -2.62 -8.54
CA ASN A 250 11.74 -2.76 -9.95
C ASN A 250 12.57 -1.56 -10.44
N VAL A 251 12.14 -0.33 -10.16
CA VAL A 251 12.93 0.86 -10.52
C VAL A 251 14.32 0.80 -9.90
N ALA A 252 14.44 0.49 -8.60
CA ALA A 252 15.72 0.37 -7.91
C ALA A 252 16.59 -0.77 -8.48
N LEU A 253 16.00 -1.90 -8.86
CA LEU A 253 16.72 -3.01 -9.48
C LEU A 253 17.36 -2.59 -10.81
N TRP A 254 16.65 -1.80 -11.62
CA TRP A 254 17.11 -1.40 -12.94
C TRP A 254 17.96 -0.13 -12.95
N THR A 255 17.69 0.85 -12.08
CA THR A 255 18.35 2.17 -12.12
C THR A 255 19.13 2.51 -10.85
N GLY A 256 18.88 1.80 -9.75
CA GLY A 256 19.49 2.02 -8.43
C GLY A 256 20.83 1.31 -8.24
N LYS A 257 21.23 1.15 -6.98
CA LYS A 257 22.50 0.54 -6.57
C LYS A 257 22.27 -0.70 -5.73
N GLN A 258 23.09 -1.72 -5.88
CA GLN A 258 23.04 -2.90 -5.03
C GLN A 258 23.43 -2.53 -3.58
N ALA A 259 22.62 -2.92 -2.60
CA ALA A 259 22.80 -2.56 -1.20
C ALA A 259 23.99 -3.28 -0.53
N SER A 260 24.25 -4.52 -0.95
CA SER A 260 25.41 -5.30 -0.50
C SER A 260 25.80 -6.31 -1.57
N PRO A 261 27.10 -6.57 -1.79
CA PRO A 261 27.53 -7.63 -2.69
C PRO A 261 27.11 -9.03 -2.21
N TYR A 262 26.82 -9.20 -0.92
CA TYR A 262 26.43 -10.48 -0.30
C TYR A 262 24.91 -10.69 -0.23
N VAL A 263 24.12 -9.69 -0.62
CA VAL A 263 22.66 -9.74 -0.61
C VAL A 263 22.15 -9.56 -2.04
N PRO A 264 21.64 -10.63 -2.67
CA PRO A 264 21.26 -10.59 -4.08
C PRO A 264 19.93 -9.83 -4.28
N PHE A 265 19.84 -9.07 -5.39
CA PHE A 265 18.62 -8.40 -5.88
C PHE A 265 17.95 -7.41 -4.92
N VAL A 266 18.68 -6.91 -3.92
CA VAL A 266 18.26 -5.81 -3.06
C VAL A 266 19.00 -4.55 -3.46
N ASN A 267 18.30 -3.67 -4.16
CA ASN A 267 18.81 -2.38 -4.60
C ASN A 267 18.12 -1.22 -3.89
N PHE A 268 18.82 -0.08 -3.81
CA PHE A 268 18.36 1.13 -3.14
C PHE A 268 18.74 2.38 -3.95
N ALA A 269 18.33 3.55 -3.46
CA ALA A 269 18.60 4.86 -4.06
C ALA A 269 18.14 5.05 -5.52
N PRO A 270 16.90 4.66 -5.90
CA PRO A 270 16.35 5.01 -7.21
C PRO A 270 16.16 6.53 -7.34
N ILE A 271 16.27 7.06 -8.56
CA ILE A 271 15.95 8.47 -8.87
C ILE A 271 14.78 8.49 -9.86
N VAL A 272 13.69 9.14 -9.47
CA VAL A 272 12.48 9.26 -10.27
C VAL A 272 12.00 10.70 -10.32
N ALA A 273 11.30 11.04 -11.40
CA ALA A 273 10.73 12.38 -11.56
C ALA A 273 9.42 12.34 -12.35
N GLY A 274 8.61 13.37 -12.17
CA GLY A 274 7.45 13.63 -13.03
C GLY A 274 7.33 15.12 -13.32
N THR A 275 6.83 15.47 -14.49
CA THR A 275 6.51 16.86 -14.84
C THR A 275 5.56 17.48 -13.82
N ASN A 276 4.55 16.72 -13.40
CA ASN A 276 3.52 17.13 -12.43
C ASN A 276 3.79 16.55 -11.02
N GLY A 277 5.05 16.18 -10.74
CA GLY A 277 5.46 15.59 -9.48
C GLY A 277 5.22 14.08 -9.38
N ILE A 278 5.11 13.60 -8.14
CA ILE A 278 5.07 12.17 -7.80
C ILE A 278 3.88 11.93 -6.87
N SER A 279 3.18 10.82 -7.09
CA SER A 279 2.07 10.39 -6.23
C SER A 279 2.56 10.21 -4.77
N PRO A 280 1.82 10.69 -3.75
CA PRO A 280 2.30 10.72 -2.36
C PRO A 280 2.73 9.36 -1.78
N ILE A 281 2.01 8.28 -2.08
CA ILE A 281 2.36 6.93 -1.60
C ILE A 281 3.66 6.47 -2.26
N PHE A 282 3.76 6.62 -3.58
CA PHE A 282 4.95 6.23 -4.34
C PHE A 282 6.19 7.04 -3.92
N LEU A 283 6.04 8.35 -3.69
CA LEU A 283 7.11 9.19 -3.17
C LEU A 283 7.59 8.73 -1.79
N THR A 284 6.66 8.36 -0.90
CA THR A 284 7.01 7.76 0.41
C THR A 284 7.85 6.50 0.20
N THR A 285 7.45 5.62 -0.72
CA THR A 285 8.18 4.38 -1.03
C THR A 285 9.58 4.66 -1.63
N VAL A 286 9.72 5.69 -2.46
CA VAL A 286 11.03 6.15 -2.96
C VAL A 286 11.90 6.66 -1.81
N ASP A 287 11.34 7.50 -0.94
CA ASP A 287 12.06 8.08 0.20
C ASP A 287 12.56 6.97 1.17
N VAL A 288 11.72 5.97 1.49
CA VAL A 288 12.11 4.89 2.42
C VAL A 288 13.20 3.97 1.88
N THR A 289 13.42 3.93 0.57
CA THR A 289 14.53 3.20 -0.09
C THR A 289 15.77 4.06 -0.30
N GLY A 290 15.83 5.25 0.32
CA GLY A 290 16.93 6.20 0.16
C GLY A 290 17.00 6.84 -1.23
N GLY A 291 15.89 6.76 -2.00
CA GLY A 291 15.76 7.34 -3.32
C GLY A 291 15.47 8.83 -3.33
N ILE A 292 15.45 9.41 -4.53
CA ILE A 292 15.18 10.83 -4.76
C ILE A 292 13.99 10.94 -5.72
N GLY A 293 12.94 11.66 -5.28
CA GLY A 293 11.78 11.98 -6.08
C GLY A 293 11.69 13.47 -6.42
N LEU A 294 11.62 13.81 -7.71
CA LEU A 294 11.61 15.20 -8.19
C LEU A 294 10.29 15.60 -8.86
N ASP A 295 9.88 16.85 -8.59
CA ASP A 295 8.81 17.56 -9.29
C ASP A 295 9.46 18.54 -10.28
N LEU A 296 9.44 18.18 -11.56
CA LEU A 296 10.24 18.86 -12.58
C LEU A 296 9.64 20.20 -12.98
N LYS A 297 8.30 20.29 -13.10
CA LYS A 297 7.62 21.48 -13.64
C LYS A 297 8.25 22.01 -14.93
N ASN A 298 8.74 21.09 -15.77
CA ASN A 298 9.35 21.42 -17.05
C ASN A 298 8.32 21.90 -18.09
N TRP A 299 7.03 21.81 -17.77
CA TRP A 299 5.92 22.37 -18.53
C TRP A 299 5.14 23.35 -17.67
N VAL A 300 4.85 24.53 -18.22
CA VAL A 300 4.08 25.59 -17.54
C VAL A 300 2.89 26.02 -18.38
N LYS A 301 1.82 26.51 -17.71
CA LYS A 301 0.66 27.07 -18.41
C LYS A 301 1.08 28.35 -19.13
N LYS A 302 0.84 28.41 -20.44
CA LYS A 302 1.06 29.61 -21.25
C LYS A 302 0.08 30.70 -20.82
N THR A 303 0.59 31.88 -20.52
CA THR A 303 -0.21 33.06 -20.24
C THR A 303 -0.14 34.05 -21.40
N ASP A 304 -1.21 34.81 -21.61
CA ASP A 304 -1.21 35.93 -22.55
C ASP A 304 -0.53 37.18 -21.96
N ALA A 305 -0.58 38.30 -22.70
CA ALA A 305 0.02 39.57 -22.27
C ALA A 305 -0.62 40.17 -21.00
N ASN A 306 -1.82 39.72 -20.63
CA ASN A 306 -2.55 40.16 -19.44
C ASN A 306 -2.35 39.20 -18.25
N GLY A 307 -1.60 38.11 -18.44
CA GLY A 307 -1.42 37.07 -17.43
C GLY A 307 -2.57 36.06 -17.37
N GLU A 308 -3.51 36.09 -18.31
CA GLU A 308 -4.60 35.12 -18.39
C GLU A 308 -4.12 33.83 -19.04
N VAL A 309 -4.56 32.69 -18.52
CA VAL A 309 -4.19 31.37 -19.05
C VAL A 309 -4.75 31.22 -20.46
N VAL A 310 -3.86 31.04 -21.44
CA VAL A 310 -4.24 30.73 -22.82
C VAL A 310 -4.90 29.37 -22.85
N ARG A 311 -6.12 29.30 -23.37
CA ARG A 311 -6.89 28.06 -23.49
C ARG A 311 -7.09 27.66 -24.95
N ASN A 312 -7.12 26.37 -25.22
CA ASN A 312 -7.44 25.81 -26.53
C ASN A 312 -8.97 25.81 -26.79
N GLU A 313 -9.40 25.33 -27.96
CA GLU A 313 -10.83 25.27 -28.36
C GLU A 313 -11.69 24.42 -27.42
N SER A 314 -11.08 23.44 -26.73
CA SER A 314 -11.73 22.60 -25.72
C SER A 314 -11.79 23.25 -24.33
N GLY A 315 -11.29 24.48 -24.18
CA GLY A 315 -11.23 25.21 -22.92
C GLY A 315 -10.04 24.85 -22.03
N ASP A 316 -9.08 24.07 -22.52
CA ASP A 316 -7.95 23.58 -21.73
C ASP A 316 -6.73 24.50 -21.79
N PRO A 317 -5.98 24.68 -20.68
CA PRO A 317 -4.73 25.44 -20.68
C PRO A 317 -3.71 24.91 -21.71
N VAL A 318 -3.14 25.81 -22.51
CA VAL A 318 -2.00 25.51 -23.39
C VAL A 318 -0.72 25.45 -22.55
N LEU A 319 0.11 24.43 -22.75
CA LEU A 319 1.38 24.23 -22.03
C LEU A 319 2.60 24.61 -22.88
N GLU A 320 3.65 25.13 -22.24
CA GLU A 320 4.94 25.48 -22.83
C GLU A 320 6.09 24.76 -22.09
N GLU A 321 7.03 24.17 -22.83
CA GLU A 321 8.23 23.50 -22.29
C GLU A 321 9.30 24.56 -21.94
N VAL A 322 9.71 24.64 -20.67
CA VAL A 322 10.70 25.62 -20.20
C VAL A 322 12.14 25.08 -20.20
N TYR A 323 12.30 23.76 -20.14
CA TYR A 323 13.57 23.06 -20.31
C TYR A 323 13.32 21.59 -20.66
N SER A 324 14.25 20.98 -21.40
CA SER A 324 14.07 19.61 -21.86
C SER A 324 14.63 18.57 -20.91
N VAL A 325 13.92 17.44 -20.84
CA VAL A 325 14.31 16.22 -20.13
C VAL A 325 14.32 14.99 -21.04
N ALA A 326 14.41 15.20 -22.36
CA ALA A 326 14.49 14.15 -23.37
C ALA A 326 15.51 13.05 -22.99
N THR A 327 15.19 11.78 -23.26
CA THR A 327 16.06 10.64 -22.92
C THR A 327 17.51 10.88 -23.37
N GLY A 328 18.46 10.65 -22.45
CA GLY A 328 19.89 10.92 -22.66
C GLY A 328 20.35 12.31 -22.21
N THR A 329 19.46 13.18 -21.74
CA THR A 329 19.85 14.50 -21.19
C THR A 329 20.62 14.32 -19.89
N VAL A 330 21.80 14.96 -19.80
CA VAL A 330 22.62 14.94 -18.59
C VAL A 330 22.26 16.13 -17.71
N LEU A 331 21.90 15.86 -16.46
CA LEU A 331 21.57 16.86 -15.46
C LEU A 331 22.39 16.65 -14.18
N THR A 332 22.48 17.68 -13.35
CA THR A 332 23.14 17.62 -12.03
C THR A 332 22.15 18.01 -10.95
N ILE A 333 21.94 17.11 -9.99
CA ILE A 333 21.24 17.38 -8.74
C ILE A 333 22.28 17.89 -7.75
N ASN A 334 22.13 19.13 -7.28
CA ASN A 334 22.95 19.66 -6.19
C ASN A 334 22.18 19.58 -4.87
N THR A 335 22.63 18.75 -3.93
CA THR A 335 21.94 18.47 -2.67
C THR A 335 22.10 19.59 -1.64
N LYS A 336 23.10 20.47 -1.82
CA LYS A 336 23.41 21.59 -0.93
C LYS A 336 22.67 22.85 -1.31
N SER A 337 22.76 23.28 -2.58
CA SER A 337 21.96 24.39 -3.10
C SER A 337 20.49 23.99 -3.34
N LYS A 338 20.22 22.68 -3.38
CA LYS A 338 18.90 22.08 -3.61
C LYS A 338 18.29 22.50 -4.95
N LYS A 339 19.13 22.52 -5.99
CA LYS A 339 18.78 22.92 -7.36
C LYS A 339 19.10 21.80 -8.35
N LEU A 340 18.34 21.79 -9.46
CA LEU A 340 18.64 20.97 -10.64
C LEU A 340 19.33 21.84 -11.70
N TYR A 341 20.41 21.33 -12.30
CA TYR A 341 21.18 22.03 -13.32
C TYR A 341 21.28 21.26 -14.64
N ASN A 342 21.44 22.00 -15.74
CA ASN A 342 21.95 21.50 -17.02
C ASN A 342 23.21 22.29 -17.39
N GLY A 343 24.38 21.65 -17.26
CA GLY A 343 25.66 22.37 -17.24
C GLY A 343 25.66 23.38 -16.08
N ASP A 344 25.94 24.65 -16.39
CA ASP A 344 25.93 25.74 -15.40
C ASP A 344 24.55 26.42 -15.25
N LYS A 345 23.55 26.03 -16.05
CA LYS A 345 22.22 26.64 -16.03
C LYS A 345 21.37 26.02 -14.91
N GLU A 346 20.98 26.82 -13.92
CA GLU A 346 19.94 26.45 -12.95
C GLU A 346 18.59 26.28 -13.68
N LEU A 347 17.93 25.15 -13.46
CA LEU A 347 16.63 24.84 -14.05
C LEU A 347 15.50 25.09 -13.06
N ILE A 348 15.57 24.49 -11.87
CA ILE A 348 14.49 24.56 -10.88
C ILE A 348 14.98 24.31 -9.44
N ASP A 349 14.21 24.82 -8.49
CA ASP A 349 14.29 24.47 -7.08
C ASP A 349 13.74 23.06 -6.80
N ILE A 350 14.53 22.22 -6.14
CA ILE A 350 14.18 20.85 -5.76
C ILE A 350 14.27 20.65 -4.23
N SER A 351 14.15 21.73 -3.44
CA SER A 351 14.32 21.71 -1.99
C SER A 351 13.38 20.75 -1.24
N LYS A 352 12.18 20.50 -1.79
CA LYS A 352 11.22 19.52 -1.26
C LYS A 352 11.75 18.08 -1.24
N ALA A 353 12.71 17.76 -2.12
CA ALA A 353 13.37 16.44 -2.15
C ALA A 353 14.49 16.30 -1.09
N PHE A 354 14.88 17.40 -0.44
CA PHE A 354 16.01 17.44 0.50
C PHE A 354 15.62 18.13 1.81
N THR A 355 14.49 17.70 2.39
CA THR A 355 14.19 18.01 3.79
C THR A 355 15.23 17.35 4.71
N PRO A 356 15.43 17.83 5.95
CA PRO A 356 16.39 17.22 6.86
C PRO A 356 16.21 15.70 7.01
N GLN A 357 14.96 15.23 7.13
CA GLN A 357 14.63 13.80 7.25
C GLN A 357 14.94 13.02 5.96
N LYS A 358 14.65 13.58 4.79
CA LYS A 358 15.03 12.94 3.51
C LYS A 358 16.55 12.83 3.37
N MET A 359 17.30 13.82 3.84
CA MET A 359 18.77 13.76 3.88
C MET A 359 19.27 12.64 4.80
N GLU A 360 18.60 12.39 5.94
CA GLU A 360 18.90 11.23 6.79
C GLU A 360 18.68 9.90 6.06
N PHE A 361 17.56 9.77 5.34
CA PHE A 361 17.24 8.55 4.58
C PHE A 361 18.24 8.31 3.45
N ILE A 362 18.60 9.36 2.70
CA ILE A 362 19.62 9.27 1.64
C ILE A 362 20.97 8.88 2.23
N LYS A 363 21.38 9.47 3.36
CA LYS A 363 22.63 9.15 4.05
C LYS A 363 22.67 7.70 4.55
N ALA A 364 21.58 7.22 5.13
CA ALA A 364 21.47 5.86 5.66
C ALA A 364 21.17 4.79 4.60
N GLY A 365 20.84 5.20 3.36
CA GLY A 365 20.41 4.29 2.30
C GLY A 365 19.01 3.72 2.52
N GLY A 366 18.19 4.35 3.36
CA GLY A 366 16.82 3.95 3.66
C GLY A 366 16.30 4.49 4.99
N SER A 367 14.98 4.41 5.19
CA SER A 367 14.33 4.95 6.40
C SER A 367 14.42 4.04 7.63
N TYR A 368 14.43 2.71 7.44
CA TYR A 368 14.32 1.76 8.55
C TYR A 368 15.45 1.93 9.55
N ALA A 369 16.69 2.07 9.06
CA ALA A 369 17.86 2.28 9.90
C ALA A 369 17.78 3.57 10.73
N ILE A 370 17.12 4.61 10.21
CA ILE A 370 16.90 5.86 10.94
C ILE A 370 15.87 5.67 12.04
N VAL A 371 14.76 4.99 11.76
CA VAL A 371 13.70 4.76 12.76
C VAL A 371 14.21 3.89 13.91
N PHE A 372 14.84 2.76 13.60
CA PHE A 372 15.45 1.90 14.62
C PHE A 372 16.61 2.59 15.34
N GLY A 373 17.42 3.35 14.62
CA GLY A 373 18.52 4.13 15.19
C GLY A 373 18.06 5.14 16.25
N LYS A 374 16.98 5.89 15.98
CA LYS A 374 16.37 6.83 16.95
C LYS A 374 15.89 6.11 18.22
N LYS A 375 15.25 4.94 18.06
CA LYS A 375 14.80 4.11 19.18
C LYS A 375 15.99 3.60 20.00
N LEU A 376 17.03 3.11 19.34
CA LEU A 376 18.23 2.57 19.95
C LEU A 376 19.04 3.64 20.70
N GLN A 377 19.16 4.85 20.14
CA GLN A 377 19.80 5.98 20.78
C GLN A 377 19.07 6.37 22.08
N THR A 378 17.74 6.45 22.03
CA THR A 378 16.89 6.76 23.18
C THR A 378 17.06 5.70 24.27
N PHE A 379 17.01 4.42 23.89
CA PHE A 379 17.24 3.28 24.78
C PHE A 379 18.61 3.36 25.48
N ALA A 380 19.67 3.58 24.71
CA ALA A 380 21.03 3.59 25.24
C ALA A 380 21.26 4.75 26.20
N SER A 381 20.79 5.95 25.84
CA SER A 381 20.89 7.16 26.68
C SER A 381 20.14 6.96 28.01
N LYS A 382 18.91 6.41 27.95
CA LYS A 382 18.11 6.07 29.14
C LYS A 382 18.82 5.04 30.03
N THR A 383 19.42 4.00 29.43
CA THR A 383 20.12 2.95 30.17
C THR A 383 21.37 3.47 30.87
N LEU A 384 22.09 4.41 30.24
CA LEU A 384 23.27 5.07 30.80
C LEU A 384 22.93 6.19 31.79
N GLY A 385 21.67 6.64 31.84
CA GLY A 385 21.25 7.77 32.68
C GLY A 385 21.80 9.12 32.20
N ILE A 386 21.97 9.29 30.89
CA ILE A 386 22.48 10.52 30.28
C ILE A 386 21.42 11.18 29.39
N ASP A 387 21.58 12.48 29.14
CA ASP A 387 20.75 13.21 28.19
C ASP A 387 21.00 12.73 26.76
N ILE A 388 19.94 12.73 25.95
CA ILE A 388 20.02 12.35 24.53
C ILE A 388 20.82 13.41 23.77
N VAL A 389 21.89 13.00 23.12
CA VAL A 389 22.67 13.87 22.22
C VAL A 389 21.86 14.12 20.93
N PRO A 390 21.60 15.38 20.53
CA PRO A 390 20.88 15.67 19.29
C PRO A 390 21.73 15.28 18.07
N VAL A 391 21.50 14.10 17.51
CA VAL A 391 22.17 13.61 16.29
C VAL A 391 21.28 13.77 15.07
N TYR A 392 20.01 13.40 15.22
CA TYR A 392 19.02 13.47 14.17
C TYR A 392 18.41 14.87 14.09
N ALA A 393 17.94 15.22 12.90
CA ALA A 393 17.20 16.44 12.65
C ALA A 393 15.95 16.49 13.56
N PRO A 394 15.69 17.63 14.23
CA PRO A 394 14.48 17.79 15.00
C PRO A 394 13.26 17.72 14.08
N SER A 395 12.18 17.13 14.56
CA SER A 395 10.89 17.19 13.88
C SER A 395 10.43 18.63 13.75
N LYS A 396 9.90 18.99 12.58
CA LYS A 396 9.24 20.28 12.42
C LYS A 396 7.93 20.25 13.20
N GLU A 397 7.78 21.13 14.19
CA GLU A 397 6.53 21.25 14.95
C GLU A 397 5.88 22.61 14.68
N VAL A 398 4.68 22.59 14.11
CA VAL A 398 3.86 23.77 13.80
C VAL A 398 2.77 23.88 14.87
N SER A 399 2.67 25.05 15.50
CA SER A 399 1.62 25.38 16.45
C SER A 399 1.11 26.79 16.18
N VAL A 400 -0.20 26.95 16.14
CA VAL A 400 -0.87 28.24 15.91
C VAL A 400 -1.75 28.57 17.11
N GLU A 401 -1.40 29.63 17.84
CA GLU A 401 -2.14 30.07 19.03
C GLU A 401 -3.56 30.53 18.66
N GLY A 402 -4.55 30.11 19.44
CA GLY A 402 -5.97 30.47 19.24
C GLY A 402 -6.68 29.76 18.08
N GLN A 403 -5.99 28.91 17.31
CA GLN A 403 -6.59 28.11 16.24
C GLN A 403 -7.07 26.75 16.76
N GLY A 404 -8.33 26.41 16.47
CA GLY A 404 -8.89 25.09 16.76
C GLY A 404 -8.31 23.98 15.87
N LEU A 405 -8.61 22.73 16.21
CA LEU A 405 -8.12 21.55 15.50
C LEU A 405 -9.19 20.94 14.61
N THR A 406 -8.78 20.56 13.40
CA THR A 406 -9.54 19.62 12.56
C THR A 406 -9.67 18.27 13.27
N ALA A 407 -10.59 17.40 12.83
CA ALA A 407 -10.73 16.08 13.44
C ALA A 407 -9.45 15.25 13.29
N VAL A 408 -8.79 15.39 12.14
CA VAL A 408 -7.48 14.79 11.87
C VAL A 408 -6.43 15.28 12.85
N GLU A 409 -6.28 16.59 13.01
CA GLU A 409 -5.28 17.16 13.93
C GLU A 409 -5.51 16.67 15.36
N LYS A 410 -6.78 16.52 15.79
CA LYS A 410 -7.10 15.92 17.11
C LYS A 410 -6.62 14.47 17.22
N ILE A 411 -6.85 13.64 16.20
CA ILE A 411 -6.37 12.26 16.18
C ILE A 411 -4.84 12.22 16.26
N PHE A 412 -4.16 13.04 15.46
CA PHE A 412 -2.70 13.08 15.46
C PHE A 412 -2.13 13.53 16.80
N ASN A 413 -2.69 14.56 17.42
CA ASN A 413 -2.27 15.00 18.75
C ASN A 413 -2.53 13.93 19.83
N ALA A 414 -3.65 13.21 19.75
CA ALA A 414 -3.99 12.15 20.70
C ALA A 414 -3.06 10.92 20.60
N ASN A 415 -2.49 10.67 19.41
CA ASN A 415 -1.61 9.53 19.15
C ASN A 415 -0.12 9.92 19.01
N ALA A 416 0.23 11.19 19.23
CA ALA A 416 1.59 11.69 19.05
C ALA A 416 2.55 11.12 20.10
N VAL A 417 3.74 10.68 19.66
CA VAL A 417 4.79 10.13 20.53
C VAL A 417 6.12 10.85 20.36
N GLY A 418 6.73 11.29 21.47
CA GLY A 418 8.01 11.98 21.47
C GLY A 418 7.96 13.42 20.96
N THR A 419 6.81 14.09 21.08
CA THR A 419 6.63 15.51 20.77
C THR A 419 6.90 16.38 21.99
N THR A 420 7.08 17.69 21.77
CA THR A 420 7.24 18.66 22.87
C THR A 420 6.04 18.59 23.84
N PRO A 421 6.25 18.27 25.12
CA PRO A 421 5.15 18.14 26.09
C PRO A 421 4.28 19.40 26.16
N GLY A 422 2.96 19.21 26.12
CA GLY A 422 1.97 20.29 26.24
C GLY A 422 1.75 21.13 24.98
N LYS A 423 2.48 20.87 23.90
CA LYS A 423 2.34 21.62 22.64
C LYS A 423 1.30 20.99 21.73
N VAL A 424 0.35 21.81 21.27
CA VAL A 424 -0.66 21.42 20.28
C VAL A 424 -0.07 21.55 18.88
N LEU A 425 -0.17 20.50 18.09
CA LEU A 425 0.41 20.41 16.75
C LEU A 425 -0.65 20.59 15.67
N HIS A 426 -0.33 21.39 14.66
CA HIS A 426 -1.18 21.66 13.49
C HIS A 426 -0.59 21.05 12.22
N ALA A 427 -1.37 21.08 11.14
CA ALA A 427 -0.96 20.63 9.81
C ALA A 427 0.42 21.16 9.41
N GLY A 428 1.22 20.29 8.77
CA GLY A 428 2.60 20.58 8.38
C GLY A 428 3.65 20.33 9.47
N SER A 429 3.23 19.84 10.65
CA SER A 429 4.13 19.24 11.66
C SER A 429 4.56 17.84 11.25
N ASP A 430 5.83 17.51 11.39
CA ASP A 430 6.35 16.14 11.25
C ASP A 430 6.18 15.41 12.58
N VAL A 431 5.38 14.36 12.60
CA VAL A 431 5.05 13.66 13.85
C VAL A 431 5.27 12.17 13.73
N ARG A 432 5.67 11.56 14.84
CA ARG A 432 5.62 10.13 15.03
C ARG A 432 4.35 9.82 15.82
N VAL A 433 3.58 8.86 15.33
CA VAL A 433 2.28 8.51 15.90
C VAL A 433 2.19 7.02 16.17
N THR A 434 1.46 6.68 17.22
CA THR A 434 1.00 5.31 17.46
C THR A 434 0.06 4.85 16.34
N VAL A 435 0.24 3.61 15.89
CA VAL A 435 -0.63 2.94 14.92
C VAL A 435 -1.44 1.88 15.64
N ASN A 436 -2.77 1.97 15.54
CA ASN A 436 -3.70 1.11 16.26
C ASN A 436 -4.04 -0.15 15.48
N ILE A 437 -4.38 0.00 14.20
CA ILE A 437 -4.82 -1.11 13.35
C ILE A 437 -3.92 -1.21 12.13
N VAL A 438 -3.53 -2.43 11.77
CA VAL A 438 -2.73 -2.68 10.56
C VAL A 438 -3.37 -3.70 9.61
N GLY A 439 -3.45 -3.35 8.33
CA GLY A 439 -3.97 -4.23 7.29
C GLY A 439 -2.91 -4.72 6.30
N SER A 440 -2.98 -6.01 5.95
CA SER A 440 -2.17 -6.62 4.89
C SER A 440 -3.03 -7.51 3.99
N GLN A 441 -2.80 -7.48 2.68
CA GLN A 441 -3.50 -8.32 1.70
C GLN A 441 -2.53 -9.27 1.00
N ASP A 442 -3.02 -10.24 0.25
CA ASP A 442 -2.27 -11.39 -0.26
C ASP A 442 -1.28 -11.09 -1.42
N THR A 443 -1.48 -10.00 -2.16
CA THR A 443 -0.57 -9.59 -3.24
C THR A 443 0.54 -8.63 -2.80
N THR A 444 0.38 -7.97 -1.65
CA THR A 444 1.42 -7.15 -0.99
C THR A 444 1.97 -7.82 0.27
N GLY A 445 1.29 -8.82 0.81
CA GLY A 445 1.65 -9.50 2.05
C GLY A 445 2.96 -10.26 1.96
N LEU A 446 3.25 -10.91 0.82
CA LEU A 446 4.55 -11.56 0.60
C LEU A 446 5.71 -10.56 0.63
N MET A 447 5.52 -9.36 0.07
CA MET A 447 6.52 -8.31 0.18
C MET A 447 6.60 -7.78 1.60
N THR A 448 5.48 -7.61 2.28
CA THR A 448 5.44 -7.18 3.69
C THR A 448 6.17 -8.18 4.59
N SER A 449 6.02 -9.49 4.37
CA SER A 449 6.81 -10.50 5.10
C SER A 449 8.31 -10.38 4.79
N GLN A 450 8.69 -10.13 3.54
CA GLN A 450 10.11 -9.92 3.19
C GLN A 450 10.68 -8.66 3.85
N GLU A 451 9.90 -7.58 3.94
CA GLU A 451 10.34 -6.36 4.63
C GLU A 451 10.46 -6.60 6.14
N LEU A 452 9.52 -7.32 6.76
CA LEU A 452 9.61 -7.75 8.16
C LEU A 452 10.85 -8.63 8.40
N GLU A 453 11.12 -9.59 7.51
CA GLU A 453 12.32 -10.42 7.55
C GLU A 453 13.59 -9.58 7.44
N SER A 454 13.62 -8.58 6.54
CA SER A 454 14.77 -7.69 6.34
C SER A 454 15.05 -6.77 7.53
N MET A 455 14.01 -6.38 8.26
CA MET A 455 14.10 -5.66 9.53
C MET A 455 14.38 -6.60 10.71
N ALA A 456 14.44 -7.91 10.46
CA ALA A 456 14.54 -8.97 11.46
C ALA A 456 13.44 -8.95 12.52
N ALA A 457 12.25 -8.50 12.16
CA ALA A 457 11.09 -8.56 13.03
C ALA A 457 10.56 -10.00 13.09
N THR A 458 10.23 -10.48 14.30
CA THR A 458 9.68 -11.83 14.52
C THR A 458 8.31 -11.83 15.19
N VAL A 459 7.94 -10.73 15.84
CA VAL A 459 6.67 -10.57 16.56
C VAL A 459 6.10 -9.18 16.32
N ILE A 460 4.77 -9.10 16.29
CA ILE A 460 4.03 -7.84 16.23
C ILE A 460 4.27 -7.00 17.49
N SER A 461 4.36 -5.68 17.31
CA SER A 461 4.47 -4.73 18.42
C SER A 461 3.23 -4.81 19.32
N PRO A 462 3.41 -4.83 20.66
CA PRO A 462 2.28 -4.86 21.60
C PRO A 462 1.48 -3.55 21.65
N ILE A 463 1.95 -2.51 20.95
CA ILE A 463 1.26 -1.21 20.82
C ILE A 463 0.10 -1.30 19.82
N VAL A 464 0.17 -2.23 18.84
CA VAL A 464 -0.87 -2.41 17.83
C VAL A 464 -2.06 -3.14 18.45
N ASP A 465 -3.23 -2.51 18.44
CA ASP A 465 -4.48 -3.07 19.00
C ASP A 465 -4.93 -4.32 18.21
N GLY A 466 -4.74 -4.32 16.89
CA GLY A 466 -5.07 -5.46 16.05
C GLY A 466 -4.55 -5.35 14.62
N ALA A 467 -4.32 -6.50 13.98
CA ALA A 467 -3.87 -6.54 12.60
C ALA A 467 -4.42 -7.75 11.84
N TYR A 468 -4.67 -7.57 10.54
CA TYR A 468 -5.34 -8.58 9.70
C TYR A 468 -4.62 -8.83 8.37
N GLN A 469 -4.43 -10.10 8.04
CA GLN A 469 -3.95 -10.58 6.74
C GLN A 469 -5.08 -11.24 5.94
N SER A 470 -5.48 -10.64 4.81
CA SER A 470 -6.51 -11.18 3.91
C SER A 470 -5.95 -12.11 2.82
N GLY A 471 -6.86 -12.85 2.17
CA GLY A 471 -6.60 -13.71 0.99
C GLY A 471 -7.47 -13.35 -0.22
N CYS A 472 -7.80 -12.07 -0.41
CA CYS A 472 -8.91 -11.64 -1.27
C CYS A 472 -8.57 -11.37 -2.74
N HIS A 473 -7.31 -11.08 -3.09
CA HIS A 473 -6.92 -10.72 -4.45
C HIS A 473 -6.54 -11.93 -5.31
N THR A 474 -6.24 -13.07 -4.67
CA THR A 474 -5.98 -14.36 -5.32
C THR A 474 -7.12 -15.36 -5.11
N ALA A 475 -8.27 -14.86 -4.63
CA ALA A 475 -9.42 -15.66 -4.26
C ALA A 475 -10.06 -16.42 -5.43
N SER A 476 -10.19 -15.77 -6.59
CA SER A 476 -10.97 -16.30 -7.72
C SER A 476 -10.36 -17.59 -8.28
N VAL A 477 -9.03 -17.64 -8.36
CA VAL A 477 -8.28 -18.75 -8.96
C VAL A 477 -7.27 -19.31 -7.97
N TRP A 478 -7.39 -20.60 -7.68
CA TRP A 478 -6.50 -21.34 -6.78
C TRP A 478 -5.48 -22.16 -7.59
N ASP A 479 -4.63 -21.45 -8.32
CA ASP A 479 -3.57 -22.04 -9.15
C ASP A 479 -2.38 -22.56 -8.32
N ASN A 480 -1.40 -23.21 -8.97
CA ASN A 480 -0.22 -23.76 -8.28
C ASN A 480 0.61 -22.68 -7.57
N LYS A 481 0.64 -21.45 -8.12
CA LYS A 481 1.34 -20.32 -7.51
C LYS A 481 0.67 -19.89 -6.22
N SER A 482 -0.66 -19.77 -6.22
CA SER A 482 -1.45 -19.41 -5.03
C SER A 482 -1.37 -20.51 -3.96
N LYS A 483 -1.42 -21.79 -4.37
CA LYS A 483 -1.24 -22.95 -3.48
C LYS A 483 0.12 -22.96 -2.78
N ALA A 484 1.18 -22.52 -3.44
CA ALA A 484 2.51 -22.44 -2.85
C ALA A 484 2.65 -21.20 -1.93
N ASN A 485 2.20 -20.04 -2.39
CA ASN A 485 2.50 -18.77 -1.75
C ASN A 485 1.55 -18.41 -0.59
N ILE A 486 0.24 -18.63 -0.75
CA ILE A 486 -0.75 -18.14 0.21
C ILE A 486 -0.69 -18.88 1.56
N PRO A 487 -0.58 -20.22 1.62
CA PRO A 487 -0.40 -20.91 2.91
C PRO A 487 0.88 -20.48 3.63
N ARG A 488 1.98 -20.27 2.90
CA ARG A 488 3.25 -19.77 3.46
C ARG A 488 3.08 -18.38 4.06
N LEU A 489 2.45 -17.45 3.33
CA LEU A 489 2.15 -16.10 3.81
C LEU A 489 1.28 -16.13 5.07
N MET A 490 0.19 -16.88 5.04
CA MET A 490 -0.77 -16.97 6.15
C MET A 490 -0.12 -17.54 7.40
N LYS A 491 0.73 -18.58 7.24
CA LYS A 491 1.52 -19.12 8.35
C LYS A 491 2.46 -18.07 8.93
N PHE A 492 3.24 -17.39 8.09
CA PHE A 492 4.17 -16.35 8.54
C PHE A 492 3.45 -15.24 9.32
N MET A 493 2.37 -14.70 8.77
CA MET A 493 1.63 -13.60 9.40
C MET A 493 0.93 -14.03 10.69
N ASN A 494 0.42 -15.26 10.76
CA ASN A 494 -0.16 -15.81 11.99
C ASN A 494 0.90 -16.01 13.08
N ASP A 495 2.06 -16.58 12.73
CA ASP A 495 3.18 -16.78 13.66
C ASP A 495 3.70 -15.43 14.20
N PHE A 496 3.73 -14.40 13.34
CA PHE A 496 4.10 -13.03 13.69
C PHE A 496 3.10 -12.37 14.65
N GLY A 497 1.82 -12.74 14.58
CA GLY A 497 0.77 -12.31 15.54
C GLY A 497 -0.47 -11.67 14.92
N LEU A 498 -0.64 -11.70 13.60
CA LEU A 498 -1.84 -11.18 12.93
C LEU A 498 -3.01 -12.17 13.04
N ILE A 499 -4.23 -11.65 12.95
CA ILE A 499 -5.40 -12.44 12.57
C ILE A 499 -5.30 -12.72 11.07
N THR A 500 -5.54 -13.97 10.66
CA THR A 500 -5.35 -14.38 9.26
C THR A 500 -6.63 -14.96 8.66
N ALA A 501 -6.89 -14.66 7.39
CA ALA A 501 -8.07 -15.17 6.69
C ALA A 501 -8.08 -16.71 6.54
N ARG A 502 -6.90 -17.32 6.59
CA ARG A 502 -6.71 -18.78 6.58
C ARG A 502 -5.90 -19.18 7.79
N ASP A 503 -6.38 -20.19 8.51
CA ASP A 503 -5.63 -20.81 9.59
C ASP A 503 -4.50 -21.68 9.03
N PRO A 504 -3.25 -21.52 9.46
CA PRO A 504 -2.17 -22.44 9.09
C PRO A 504 -2.42 -23.89 9.50
N LYS A 505 -3.32 -24.16 10.47
CA LYS A 505 -3.65 -25.52 10.94
C LYS A 505 -5.01 -26.03 10.45
N GLY A 506 -5.76 -25.24 9.68
CA GLY A 506 -7.07 -25.62 9.13
C GLY A 506 -8.23 -25.69 10.15
N VAL A 507 -8.13 -25.01 11.29
CA VAL A 507 -9.15 -24.99 12.36
C VAL A 507 -10.44 -24.30 11.92
N TYR A 508 -10.35 -23.29 11.05
CA TYR A 508 -11.51 -22.55 10.54
C TYR A 508 -11.53 -22.47 9.01
N HIS A 509 -12.73 -22.26 8.47
CA HIS A 509 -12.95 -22.11 7.03
C HIS A 509 -12.12 -20.95 6.48
N SER A 510 -11.41 -21.19 5.38
CA SER A 510 -10.54 -20.19 4.77
C SER A 510 -11.36 -19.09 4.12
N MET A 511 -11.31 -17.89 4.70
CA MET A 511 -12.00 -16.74 4.17
C MET A 511 -11.20 -16.11 3.03
N THR A 512 -11.91 -15.55 2.07
CA THR A 512 -11.35 -14.75 0.97
C THR A 512 -11.94 -13.34 0.94
N ASP A 513 -12.50 -12.94 2.09
CA ASP A 513 -13.15 -11.67 2.33
C ASP A 513 -12.26 -10.49 1.94
N VAL A 514 -12.85 -9.55 1.20
CA VAL A 514 -12.20 -8.30 0.80
C VAL A 514 -11.66 -7.59 2.03
N ILE A 515 -10.34 -7.35 2.03
CA ILE A 515 -9.58 -6.85 3.18
C ILE A 515 -10.27 -5.67 3.87
N HIS A 516 -10.77 -4.71 3.10
CA HIS A 516 -11.32 -3.47 3.63
C HIS A 516 -12.63 -3.64 4.39
N LYS A 517 -13.41 -4.69 4.11
CA LYS A 517 -14.63 -4.98 4.88
C LYS A 517 -14.25 -5.44 6.29
N VAL A 518 -13.32 -6.39 6.38
CA VAL A 518 -12.81 -6.88 7.67
C VAL A 518 -12.05 -5.78 8.41
N LEU A 519 -11.22 -4.98 7.73
CA LEU A 519 -10.53 -3.86 8.36
C LEU A 519 -11.51 -2.81 8.91
N ASN A 520 -12.59 -2.53 8.19
CA ASN A 520 -13.61 -1.60 8.68
C ASN A 520 -14.29 -2.15 9.94
N ASP A 521 -14.51 -3.47 10.02
CA ASP A 521 -15.08 -4.12 11.20
C ASP A 521 -14.13 -4.07 12.41
N ILE A 522 -12.85 -4.40 12.23
CA ILE A 522 -11.89 -4.40 13.35
C ILE A 522 -11.43 -3.00 13.78
N THR A 523 -11.77 -1.96 13.01
CA THR A 523 -11.48 -0.57 13.37
C THR A 523 -12.54 -0.05 14.35
N VAL A 524 -12.36 -0.34 15.63
CA VAL A 524 -13.38 -0.16 16.68
C VAL A 524 -13.30 1.17 17.45
N ASN A 525 -12.57 2.16 16.92
CA ASN A 525 -12.38 3.45 17.58
C ASN A 525 -12.14 4.56 16.54
N GLU A 526 -12.92 5.64 16.56
CA GLU A 526 -12.76 6.75 15.62
C GLU A 526 -11.57 7.67 15.91
N TRP A 527 -10.87 7.45 17.03
CA TRP A 527 -9.61 8.10 17.37
C TRP A 527 -8.37 7.33 16.89
N ALA A 528 -8.57 6.21 16.20
CA ALA A 528 -7.49 5.33 15.76
C ALA A 528 -6.79 5.84 14.50
N ILE A 529 -5.50 5.52 14.39
CA ILE A 529 -4.72 5.60 13.15
C ILE A 529 -4.57 4.20 12.58
N ILE A 530 -4.91 4.06 11.30
CA ILE A 530 -4.90 2.79 10.58
C ILE A 530 -3.89 2.87 9.43
N ILE A 531 -3.01 1.88 9.33
CA ILE A 531 -2.05 1.73 8.22
C ILE A 531 -2.39 0.44 7.47
N GLY A 532 -2.41 0.46 6.15
CA GLY A 532 -2.68 -0.75 5.39
C GLY A 532 -1.90 -0.86 4.10
N GLY A 533 -1.46 -2.09 3.79
CA GLY A 533 -0.72 -2.45 2.58
C GLY A 533 -1.57 -2.48 1.30
N ASP A 534 -2.54 -1.57 1.23
CA ASP A 534 -3.40 -1.33 0.08
C ASP A 534 -3.81 0.16 0.03
N SER A 535 -3.83 0.74 -1.16
CA SER A 535 -4.23 2.14 -1.40
C SER A 535 -5.66 2.48 -0.98
N HIS A 536 -6.54 1.49 -0.92
CA HIS A 536 -7.95 1.61 -0.52
C HIS A 536 -8.13 1.40 0.99
N THR A 537 -7.05 1.42 1.76
CA THR A 537 -7.11 1.51 3.23
C THR A 537 -7.63 2.88 3.64
N ARG A 538 -8.96 3.05 3.61
CA ARG A 538 -9.73 4.28 3.80
C ARG A 538 -10.89 4.06 4.78
N MET A 539 -10.63 3.43 5.92
CA MET A 539 -11.69 3.04 6.87
C MET A 539 -12.54 4.25 7.25
N SER A 540 -13.85 4.04 7.40
CA SER A 540 -14.79 5.11 7.74
C SER A 540 -14.84 5.42 9.23
N LYS A 541 -14.11 4.65 10.03
CA LYS A 541 -13.83 4.91 11.45
C LYS A 541 -12.32 5.18 11.58
N GLY A 542 -11.94 6.23 12.28
CA GLY A 542 -10.54 6.64 12.40
C GLY A 542 -10.02 7.36 11.16
N VAL A 543 -8.71 7.52 11.09
CA VAL A 543 -8.02 8.03 9.88
C VAL A 543 -7.10 6.95 9.34
N ALA A 544 -7.32 6.58 8.09
CA ALA A 544 -6.70 5.42 7.48
C ALA A 544 -5.82 5.78 6.27
N PHE A 545 -4.59 5.28 6.29
CA PHE A 545 -3.59 5.54 5.26
C PHE A 545 -3.22 4.24 4.54
N GLY A 546 -3.45 4.24 3.23
CA GLY A 546 -2.80 3.28 2.34
C GLY A 546 -1.29 3.54 2.30
N ALA A 547 -0.52 2.49 2.47
CA ALA A 547 0.93 2.55 2.58
C ALA A 547 1.60 1.40 1.81
N ASP A 548 2.89 1.53 1.57
CA ASP A 548 3.72 0.47 1.00
C ASP A 548 4.06 -0.61 2.03
N SER A 549 4.50 -1.77 1.54
CA SER A 549 4.88 -2.92 2.36
C SER A 549 5.94 -2.61 3.41
N GLY A 550 6.85 -1.67 3.14
CA GLY A 550 7.88 -1.24 4.08
C GLY A 550 7.32 -0.45 5.26
N THR A 551 6.48 0.54 4.97
CA THR A 551 5.77 1.32 5.99
C THR A 551 4.83 0.43 6.82
N VAL A 552 4.13 -0.52 6.19
CA VAL A 552 3.28 -1.50 6.89
C VAL A 552 4.12 -2.40 7.81
N ALA A 553 5.24 -2.92 7.31
CA ALA A 553 6.14 -3.73 8.11
C ALA A 553 6.71 -2.95 9.31
N LEU A 554 7.06 -1.67 9.12
CA LEU A 554 7.49 -0.79 10.21
C LEU A 554 6.40 -0.58 11.26
N ALA A 555 5.16 -0.33 10.84
CA ALA A 555 4.02 -0.20 11.74
C ALA A 555 3.75 -1.50 12.52
N LEU A 556 3.87 -2.66 11.88
CA LEU A 556 3.75 -3.97 12.54
C LEU A 556 4.89 -4.22 13.54
N ALA A 557 6.14 -3.90 13.18
CA ALA A 557 7.31 -4.18 14.00
C ALA A 557 7.49 -3.20 15.17
N THR A 558 7.04 -1.95 15.01
CA THR A 558 7.28 -0.88 16.01
C THR A 558 6.01 -0.40 16.69
N GLY A 559 4.84 -0.55 16.07
CA GLY A 559 3.58 0.04 16.52
C GLY A 559 3.47 1.55 16.26
N GLU A 560 4.40 2.11 15.48
CA GLU A 560 4.50 3.53 15.22
C GLU A 560 4.69 3.81 13.72
N ALA A 561 4.29 4.99 13.28
CA ALA A 561 4.60 5.51 11.95
C ALA A 561 5.03 6.98 12.05
N SER A 562 5.96 7.39 11.18
CA SER A 562 6.39 8.80 11.07
C SER A 562 5.79 9.41 9.82
N MET A 563 5.00 10.47 9.98
CA MET A 563 4.40 11.19 8.86
C MET A 563 4.03 12.63 9.24
N PRO A 564 3.99 13.55 8.27
CA PRO A 564 3.48 14.89 8.54
C PRO A 564 1.98 14.85 8.80
N ILE A 565 1.50 15.71 9.71
CA ILE A 565 0.06 15.99 9.87
C ILE A 565 -0.42 16.65 8.56
N PRO A 566 -1.30 16.01 7.78
CA PRO A 566 -1.71 16.56 6.49
C PRO A 566 -2.71 17.72 6.66
N GLU A 567 -2.74 18.63 5.69
CA GLU A 567 -3.85 19.57 5.55
C GLU A 567 -5.16 18.83 5.28
N SER A 568 -6.28 19.41 5.70
CA SER A 568 -7.62 18.84 5.47
C SER A 568 -8.49 19.73 4.60
N VAL A 569 -9.31 19.11 3.76
CA VAL A 569 -10.38 19.72 2.98
C VAL A 569 -11.71 19.27 3.56
N LYS A 570 -12.57 20.22 3.92
CA LYS A 570 -13.88 19.93 4.49
C LYS A 570 -14.89 19.66 3.38
N VAL A 571 -15.64 18.56 3.47
CA VAL A 571 -16.74 18.24 2.55
C VAL A 571 -18.05 18.18 3.31
N THR A 572 -19.02 18.98 2.84
CA THR A 572 -20.38 19.05 3.39
C THR A 572 -21.41 18.97 2.27
N PHE A 573 -22.65 18.62 2.62
CA PHE A 573 -23.73 18.42 1.67
C PHE A 573 -24.93 19.30 2.03
N LYS A 574 -25.66 19.76 1.02
CA LYS A 574 -26.93 20.51 1.15
C LYS A 574 -27.97 19.98 0.16
N GLY A 575 -29.24 20.29 0.41
CA GLY A 575 -30.36 19.85 -0.44
C GLY A 575 -30.75 18.40 -0.17
N ASP A 576 -31.55 17.82 -1.07
CA ASP A 576 -32.14 16.49 -0.90
C ASP A 576 -31.78 15.54 -2.05
N MET A 577 -31.27 14.36 -1.70
CA MET A 577 -30.98 13.29 -2.66
C MET A 577 -32.29 12.74 -3.25
N LYS A 578 -32.37 12.64 -4.59
CA LYS A 578 -33.58 12.11 -5.24
C LYS A 578 -33.76 10.63 -4.91
N GLY A 579 -35.01 10.22 -4.66
CA GLY A 579 -35.31 8.89 -4.11
C GLY A 579 -34.99 7.70 -5.03
N TYR A 580 -34.78 7.96 -6.32
CA TYR A 580 -34.38 6.96 -7.32
C TYR A 580 -32.86 6.90 -7.54
N MET A 581 -32.05 7.68 -6.83
CA MET A 581 -30.59 7.70 -6.95
C MET A 581 -29.93 6.75 -5.97
N ASP A 582 -28.71 6.31 -6.28
CA ASP A 582 -27.86 5.58 -5.34
C ASP A 582 -26.73 6.48 -4.80
N PHE A 583 -26.28 6.24 -3.57
CA PHE A 583 -25.23 7.05 -2.95
C PHE A 583 -23.91 7.05 -3.75
N ARG A 584 -23.64 5.99 -4.52
CA ARG A 584 -22.50 5.95 -5.44
C ARG A 584 -22.53 7.09 -6.49
N ASP A 585 -23.72 7.50 -6.92
CA ASP A 585 -23.87 8.62 -7.86
C ASP A 585 -23.50 9.95 -7.20
N VAL A 586 -23.79 10.12 -5.90
CA VAL A 586 -23.36 11.28 -5.11
C VAL A 586 -21.84 11.33 -4.97
N VAL A 587 -21.20 10.18 -4.79
CA VAL A 587 -19.73 10.07 -4.73
C VAL A 587 -19.09 10.56 -6.03
N HIS A 588 -19.55 10.09 -7.20
CA HIS A 588 -19.02 10.57 -8.48
C HIS A 588 -19.37 12.06 -8.74
N ALA A 589 -20.58 12.50 -8.41
CA ALA A 589 -20.97 13.91 -8.55
C ALA A 589 -20.12 14.85 -7.69
N THR A 590 -19.66 14.39 -6.51
CA THR A 590 -18.77 15.16 -5.63
C THR A 590 -17.52 15.61 -6.37
N GLN A 591 -16.93 14.74 -7.20
CA GLN A 591 -15.79 15.09 -8.04
C GLN A 591 -16.12 16.20 -9.03
N SER A 592 -17.21 16.03 -9.77
CA SER A 592 -17.64 16.96 -10.82
C SER A 592 -17.90 18.34 -10.25
N GLN A 593 -18.62 18.43 -9.13
CA GLN A 593 -18.89 19.70 -8.45
C GLN A 593 -17.63 20.32 -7.85
N MET A 594 -16.71 19.52 -7.30
CA MET A 594 -15.42 20.00 -6.83
C MET A 594 -14.61 20.62 -7.98
N LEU A 595 -14.40 19.88 -9.08
CA LEU A 595 -13.64 20.39 -10.23
C LEU A 595 -14.26 21.67 -10.80
N LYS A 596 -15.60 21.74 -10.89
CA LYS A 596 -16.31 22.96 -11.34
C LYS A 596 -16.07 24.15 -10.40
N THR A 597 -16.10 23.92 -9.08
CA THR A 597 -15.94 24.99 -8.08
C THR A 597 -14.52 25.54 -8.06
N PHE A 598 -13.51 24.70 -8.29
CA PHE A 598 -12.09 25.06 -8.22
C PHE A 598 -11.43 25.16 -9.60
N GLY A 599 -12.19 25.47 -10.66
CA GLY A 599 -11.63 25.78 -11.98
C GLY A 599 -10.83 24.64 -12.64
N GLY A 600 -11.19 23.39 -12.34
CA GLY A 600 -10.53 22.16 -12.80
C GLY A 600 -9.40 21.67 -11.89
N GLU A 601 -9.11 22.35 -10.78
CA GLU A 601 -8.11 21.89 -9.81
C GLU A 601 -8.68 20.82 -8.87
N ASN A 602 -7.98 19.70 -8.74
CA ASN A 602 -8.27 18.70 -7.71
C ASN A 602 -7.71 19.14 -6.34
N VAL A 603 -8.52 19.88 -5.58
CA VAL A 603 -8.14 20.38 -4.25
C VAL A 603 -7.86 19.28 -3.21
N PHE A 604 -8.34 18.05 -3.44
CA PHE A 604 -8.13 16.91 -2.54
C PHE A 604 -6.72 16.31 -2.63
N GLN A 605 -6.01 16.53 -3.75
CA GLN A 605 -4.73 15.90 -4.00
C GLN A 605 -3.72 16.17 -2.87
N GLY A 606 -3.19 15.09 -2.27
CA GLY A 606 -2.22 15.14 -1.19
C GLY A 606 -2.75 15.56 0.19
N ARG A 607 -4.07 15.78 0.32
CA ARG A 607 -4.73 16.25 1.56
C ARG A 607 -5.68 15.21 2.12
N ILE A 608 -6.19 15.44 3.34
CA ILE A 608 -7.23 14.60 3.92
C ILE A 608 -8.61 15.15 3.57
N ILE A 609 -9.53 14.28 3.20
CA ILE A 609 -10.94 14.64 3.04
C ILE A 609 -11.66 14.39 4.36
N GLU A 610 -12.05 15.46 5.04
CA GLU A 610 -12.89 15.41 6.24
C GLU A 610 -14.35 15.58 5.82
N VAL A 611 -15.08 14.46 5.76
CA VAL A 611 -16.43 14.41 5.20
C VAL A 611 -17.49 14.29 6.29
N HIS A 612 -18.48 15.18 6.25
CA HIS A 612 -19.61 15.18 7.18
C HIS A 612 -20.77 14.35 6.63
N LEU A 613 -20.69 13.03 6.78
CA LEU A 613 -21.68 12.08 6.25
C LEU A 613 -22.89 11.85 7.18
N GLY A 614 -22.91 12.43 8.38
CA GLY A 614 -24.10 12.50 9.23
C GLY A 614 -24.67 11.12 9.62
N THR A 615 -25.68 10.67 8.89
CA THR A 615 -26.52 9.50 9.20
C THR A 615 -26.06 8.18 8.57
N LEU A 616 -25.07 8.17 7.68
CA LEU A 616 -24.57 6.92 7.11
C LEU A 616 -23.78 6.14 8.16
N ASN A 617 -24.14 4.88 8.34
CA ASN A 617 -23.31 3.98 9.12
C ASN A 617 -21.95 3.78 8.45
N ALA A 618 -20.98 3.29 9.22
CA ALA A 618 -19.60 3.16 8.78
C ALA A 618 -19.47 2.31 7.50
N ASP A 619 -20.27 1.26 7.32
CA ASP A 619 -20.21 0.46 6.11
C ASP A 619 -20.65 1.24 4.87
N GLN A 620 -21.79 1.92 4.92
CA GLN A 620 -22.28 2.69 3.77
C GLN A 620 -21.36 3.89 3.47
N ALA A 621 -20.86 4.54 4.53
CA ALA A 621 -19.90 5.63 4.44
C ALA A 621 -18.59 5.20 3.76
N PHE A 622 -18.25 3.90 3.82
CA PHE A 622 -17.06 3.36 3.17
C PHE A 622 -17.09 3.56 1.65
N THR A 623 -18.26 3.58 1.01
CA THR A 623 -18.38 3.96 -0.43
C THR A 623 -17.72 5.31 -0.73
N PHE A 624 -17.87 6.29 0.17
CA PHE A 624 -17.27 7.61 -0.02
C PHE A 624 -15.79 7.58 0.31
N THR A 625 -15.40 7.03 1.46
CA THR A 625 -14.00 7.06 1.91
C THR A 625 -13.09 6.23 1.01
N ASP A 626 -13.55 5.08 0.52
CA ASP A 626 -12.83 4.20 -0.40
C ASP A 626 -12.49 4.92 -1.72
N TRP A 627 -13.48 5.62 -2.30
CA TRP A 627 -13.32 6.43 -3.51
C TRP A 627 -12.25 7.53 -3.39
N THR A 628 -12.01 8.06 -2.18
CA THR A 628 -11.02 9.14 -1.98
C THR A 628 -9.60 8.75 -2.38
N ALA A 629 -9.29 7.44 -2.44
CA ALA A 629 -8.03 6.96 -2.99
C ALA A 629 -7.80 7.44 -4.44
N GLU A 630 -8.86 7.48 -5.23
CA GLU A 630 -8.82 7.87 -6.64
C GLU A 630 -8.82 9.39 -6.83
N MET A 631 -9.13 10.16 -5.78
CA MET A 631 -8.96 11.62 -5.75
C MET A 631 -7.53 12.04 -5.44
N LYS A 632 -6.58 11.10 -5.43
CA LYS A 632 -5.18 11.32 -5.02
C LYS A 632 -5.10 11.89 -3.59
N ALA A 633 -6.13 11.67 -2.76
CA ALA A 633 -6.16 12.13 -1.37
C ALA A 633 -5.21 11.29 -0.50
N LYS A 634 -4.63 11.93 0.52
CA LYS A 634 -3.73 11.28 1.47
C LYS A 634 -4.48 10.30 2.37
N ALA A 635 -5.67 10.68 2.85
CA ALA A 635 -6.62 9.86 3.60
C ALA A 635 -8.01 10.52 3.61
N SER A 636 -8.96 9.89 4.29
CA SER A 636 -10.26 10.46 4.58
C SER A 636 -10.72 10.07 5.98
N ILE A 637 -11.66 10.85 6.52
CA ILE A 637 -12.31 10.60 7.80
C ILE A 637 -13.79 10.99 7.73
N CYS A 638 -14.65 10.21 8.38
CA CYS A 638 -16.07 10.50 8.52
C CYS A 638 -16.37 11.20 9.85
N ILE A 639 -17.03 12.35 9.79
CA ILE A 639 -17.62 12.99 10.97
C ILE A 639 -19.06 12.49 11.11
N SER A 640 -19.30 11.71 12.17
CA SER A 640 -20.56 10.99 12.42
C SER A 640 -21.30 11.54 13.63
N GLU A 641 -22.62 11.34 13.67
CA GLU A 641 -23.39 11.55 14.89
C GLU A 641 -23.12 10.46 15.92
N ASP A 642 -23.32 10.77 17.20
CA ASP A 642 -23.08 9.84 18.32
C ASP A 642 -23.85 8.52 18.14
N TYR A 643 -25.15 8.60 17.80
CA TYR A 643 -25.99 7.41 17.57
C TYR A 643 -25.50 6.57 16.39
N THR A 644 -25.20 7.19 15.25
CA THR A 644 -24.70 6.51 14.05
C THR A 644 -23.37 5.80 14.30
N LEU A 645 -22.49 6.43 15.09
CA LEU A 645 -21.21 5.83 15.47
C LEU A 645 -21.42 4.64 16.42
N ILE A 646 -22.28 4.76 17.43
CA ILE A 646 -22.61 3.65 18.33
C ILE A 646 -23.16 2.46 17.55
N GLU A 647 -24.13 2.69 16.65
CA GLU A 647 -24.70 1.64 15.79
C GLU A 647 -23.61 0.95 14.95
N SER A 648 -22.69 1.74 14.39
CA SER A 648 -21.55 1.22 13.63
C SER A 648 -20.59 0.37 14.47
N LEU A 649 -20.35 0.76 15.73
CA LEU A 649 -19.48 0.02 16.66
C LEU A 649 -20.15 -1.27 17.15
N GLU A 650 -21.46 -1.27 17.38
CA GLU A 650 -22.21 -2.48 17.75
C GLU A 650 -22.24 -3.51 16.60
N MET A 651 -22.42 -3.07 15.36
CA MET A 651 -22.31 -3.95 14.18
C MET A 651 -20.91 -4.56 14.07
N ALA A 652 -19.88 -3.74 14.23
CA ALA A 652 -18.48 -4.19 14.24
C ALA A 652 -18.24 -5.26 15.32
N LYS A 653 -18.69 -5.03 16.56
CA LYS A 653 -18.61 -6.01 17.65
C LYS A 653 -19.27 -7.33 17.30
N GLY A 654 -20.49 -7.29 16.73
CA GLY A 654 -21.20 -8.50 16.31
C GLY A 654 -20.41 -9.32 15.29
N ARG A 655 -19.78 -8.66 14.31
CA ARG A 655 -18.94 -9.33 13.30
C ARG A 655 -17.64 -9.87 13.87
N ILE A 656 -17.00 -9.15 14.78
CA ILE A 656 -15.81 -9.63 15.49
C ILE A 656 -16.17 -10.85 16.36
N GLN A 657 -17.34 -10.85 17.01
CA GLN A 657 -17.81 -12.00 17.78
C GLN A 657 -17.99 -13.23 16.89
N ILE A 658 -18.55 -13.07 15.67
CA ILE A 658 -18.64 -14.17 14.69
C ILE A 658 -17.24 -14.71 14.34
N MET A 659 -16.24 -13.85 14.17
CA MET A 659 -14.85 -14.29 13.92
C MET A 659 -14.29 -15.10 15.11
N ILE A 660 -14.56 -14.66 16.34
CA ILE A 660 -14.16 -15.38 17.57
C ILE A 660 -14.85 -16.75 17.63
N ASP A 661 -16.16 -16.80 17.36
CA ASP A 661 -16.97 -18.03 17.40
C ASP A 661 -16.52 -19.04 16.33
N LYS A 662 -16.06 -18.54 15.18
CA LYS A 662 -15.41 -19.34 14.12
C LYS A 662 -13.99 -19.82 14.52
N GLY A 663 -13.45 -19.41 15.66
CA GLY A 663 -12.14 -19.83 16.16
C GLY A 663 -10.95 -19.02 15.64
N MET A 664 -11.18 -17.82 15.11
CA MET A 664 -10.13 -16.99 14.49
C MET A 664 -9.25 -16.23 15.49
N ASP A 665 -9.66 -16.13 16.76
CA ASP A 665 -8.90 -15.37 17.73
C ASP A 665 -7.55 -16.04 18.02
N ASN A 666 -6.48 -15.26 17.99
CA ASN A 666 -5.13 -15.80 18.13
C ASN A 666 -4.75 -16.00 19.60
N LYS A 667 -3.55 -16.53 19.85
CA LYS A 667 -3.04 -16.78 21.21
C LYS A 667 -3.00 -15.53 22.10
N ASN A 668 -2.93 -14.34 21.51
CA ASN A 668 -2.89 -13.05 22.21
C ASN A 668 -4.31 -12.49 22.48
N GLN A 669 -5.37 -13.16 22.02
CA GLN A 669 -6.77 -12.74 22.19
C GLN A 669 -7.08 -11.35 21.61
N VAL A 670 -6.47 -11.05 20.45
CA VAL A 670 -6.60 -9.75 19.77
C VAL A 670 -8.07 -9.38 19.52
N LEU A 671 -8.90 -10.30 19.03
CA LEU A 671 -10.29 -9.98 18.68
C LEU A 671 -11.12 -9.64 19.92
N LYS A 672 -10.89 -10.36 21.03
CA LYS A 672 -11.53 -10.03 22.32
C LYS A 672 -11.07 -8.67 22.85
N GLY A 673 -9.79 -8.34 22.67
CA GLY A 673 -9.26 -7.02 22.98
C GLY A 673 -9.98 -5.90 22.22
N LEU A 674 -10.23 -6.09 20.93
CA LEU A 674 -10.98 -5.14 20.11
C LEU A 674 -12.44 -4.97 20.57
N ILE A 675 -13.13 -6.06 20.96
CA ILE A 675 -14.47 -5.94 21.55
C ILE A 675 -14.44 -5.09 22.82
N ALA A 676 -13.45 -5.28 23.70
CA ALA A 676 -13.32 -4.49 24.91
C ALA A 676 -13.04 -3.00 24.63
N ILE A 677 -12.26 -2.69 23.59
CA ILE A 677 -12.04 -1.31 23.13
C ILE A 677 -13.36 -0.71 22.63
N ALA A 678 -14.12 -1.45 21.82
CA ALA A 678 -15.41 -1.02 21.31
C ALA A 678 -16.41 -0.73 22.44
N ASP A 679 -16.53 -1.64 23.42
CA ASP A 679 -17.41 -1.49 24.59
C ASP A 679 -17.08 -0.24 25.38
N LYS A 680 -15.79 0.00 25.64
CA LYS A 680 -15.34 1.21 26.30
C LYS A 680 -15.72 2.45 25.51
N ARG A 681 -15.48 2.45 24.20
CA ARG A 681 -15.79 3.60 23.35
C ARG A 681 -17.29 3.91 23.30
N ILE A 682 -18.13 2.87 23.20
CA ILE A 682 -19.59 3.01 23.24
C ILE A 682 -20.03 3.63 24.59
N ALA A 683 -19.50 3.14 25.71
CA ALA A 683 -19.82 3.67 27.04
C ALA A 683 -19.41 5.15 27.20
N GLU A 684 -18.25 5.55 26.69
CA GLU A 684 -17.78 6.95 26.69
C GLU A 684 -18.71 7.87 25.89
N ILE A 685 -19.23 7.41 24.74
CA ILE A 685 -20.16 8.19 23.90
C ILE A 685 -21.52 8.31 24.61
N ILE A 686 -22.06 7.20 25.12
CA ILE A 686 -23.37 7.17 25.79
C ILE A 686 -23.37 8.05 27.05
N SER A 687 -22.30 7.99 27.84
CA SER A 687 -22.17 8.79 29.07
C SER A 687 -21.92 10.28 28.80
N GLY A 688 -21.45 10.63 27.60
CA GLY A 688 -21.02 11.98 27.24
C GLY A 688 -19.65 12.36 27.80
N GLU A 689 -18.92 11.45 28.46
CA GLU A 689 -17.54 11.68 28.93
C GLU A 689 -16.62 12.08 27.77
N LYS A 690 -16.73 11.35 26.66
CA LYS A 690 -16.02 11.64 25.42
C LYS A 690 -16.97 11.38 24.23
N PRO A 691 -17.68 12.40 23.73
CA PRO A 691 -18.60 12.24 22.60
C PRO A 691 -17.86 11.84 21.32
N ALA A 692 -18.59 11.52 20.25
CA ALA A 692 -17.99 11.23 18.95
C ALA A 692 -17.06 12.38 18.51
N LEU A 693 -15.97 12.01 17.84
CA LEU A 693 -14.99 12.97 17.34
C LEU A 693 -15.63 14.05 16.45
N ARG A 694 -15.36 15.31 16.78
CA ARG A 694 -15.78 16.50 16.00
C ARG A 694 -14.61 17.48 15.89
N PRO A 695 -14.44 18.18 14.75
CA PRO A 695 -13.51 19.31 14.67
C PRO A 695 -13.94 20.45 15.60
N ASP A 696 -13.00 21.33 15.97
CA ASP A 696 -13.34 22.57 16.68
C ASP A 696 -14.03 23.56 15.74
N ALA A 697 -14.96 24.37 16.26
CA ALA A 697 -15.71 25.34 15.44
C ALA A 697 -14.83 26.36 14.68
N ASN A 698 -13.65 26.68 15.21
CA ASN A 698 -12.67 27.59 14.61
C ASN A 698 -11.46 26.87 13.97
N ALA A 699 -11.57 25.58 13.66
CA ALA A 699 -10.57 24.84 12.89
C ALA A 699 -10.36 25.46 11.50
N LYS A 700 -9.14 25.35 10.96
CA LYS A 700 -8.80 25.86 9.62
C LYS A 700 -8.60 24.72 8.63
N TYR A 701 -9.36 24.77 7.55
CA TYR A 701 -9.24 23.87 6.42
C TYR A 701 -8.51 24.56 5.28
N TYR A 702 -7.84 23.77 4.44
CA TYR A 702 -7.23 24.26 3.20
C TYR A 702 -8.31 24.79 2.25
N ALA A 703 -9.41 24.06 2.13
CA ALA A 703 -10.58 24.43 1.34
C ALA A 703 -11.85 23.82 1.96
N GLU A 704 -12.99 24.41 1.62
CA GLU A 704 -14.31 23.86 1.94
C GLU A 704 -15.06 23.59 0.63
N VAL A 705 -15.60 22.38 0.50
CA VAL A 705 -16.38 21.94 -0.65
C VAL A 705 -17.80 21.64 -0.18
N VAL A 706 -18.77 22.32 -0.79
CA VAL A 706 -20.20 22.12 -0.52
C VAL A 706 -20.82 21.44 -1.72
N ILE A 707 -21.35 20.24 -1.52
CA ILE A 707 -22.01 19.44 -2.55
C ILE A 707 -23.51 19.69 -2.51
N ASP A 708 -24.05 20.09 -3.66
CA ASP A 708 -25.47 20.36 -3.85
C ASP A 708 -26.18 19.11 -4.37
N LEU A 709 -26.92 18.44 -3.50
CA LEU A 709 -27.63 17.20 -3.83
C LEU A 709 -28.78 17.44 -4.82
N ASP A 710 -29.35 18.65 -4.87
CA ASP A 710 -30.44 18.97 -5.78
C ASP A 710 -29.99 19.05 -7.24
N GLN A 711 -28.68 19.25 -7.49
CA GLN A 711 -28.08 19.23 -8.82
C GLN A 711 -27.81 17.80 -9.31
N ILE A 712 -28.00 16.78 -8.47
CA ILE A 712 -27.73 15.38 -8.79
C ILE A 712 -29.07 14.70 -9.08
N ALA A 713 -29.47 14.74 -10.35
CA ALA A 713 -30.80 14.31 -10.80
C ALA A 713 -30.82 13.05 -11.67
N GLU A 714 -29.64 12.51 -12.01
CA GLU A 714 -29.49 11.28 -12.79
C GLU A 714 -28.16 10.55 -12.45
N PRO A 715 -28.04 9.25 -12.73
CA PRO A 715 -26.84 8.46 -12.41
C PRO A 715 -25.55 9.04 -13.03
N MET A 716 -24.45 8.90 -12.29
CA MET A 716 -23.15 9.49 -12.65
C MET A 716 -22.10 8.41 -12.92
N ILE A 717 -21.44 8.49 -14.08
CA ILE A 717 -20.52 7.47 -14.57
C ILE A 717 -19.12 8.06 -14.68
N ALA A 718 -18.13 7.43 -14.05
CA ALA A 718 -16.73 7.78 -14.28
C ALA A 718 -16.26 7.15 -15.61
N ASP A 719 -15.85 8.01 -16.55
CA ASP A 719 -15.52 7.64 -17.92
C ASP A 719 -13.99 7.75 -18.13
N PRO A 720 -13.30 6.68 -18.57
CA PRO A 720 -11.87 6.74 -18.86
C PRO A 720 -11.51 7.66 -20.04
N ASP A 721 -12.48 8.15 -20.81
CA ASP A 721 -12.31 9.04 -21.95
C ASP A 721 -11.22 8.57 -22.91
N VAL A 722 -11.25 7.26 -23.24
CA VAL A 722 -10.17 6.57 -23.96
C VAL A 722 -9.82 7.20 -25.31
N ASN A 723 -10.71 7.99 -25.88
CA ASN A 723 -10.56 8.67 -27.17
C ASN A 723 -10.20 10.15 -27.06
N ASN A 724 -9.86 10.67 -25.88
CA ASN A 724 -9.41 12.05 -25.72
C ASN A 724 -8.22 12.34 -26.66
N ALA A 725 -8.21 13.49 -27.33
CA ALA A 725 -7.11 13.88 -28.22
C ALA A 725 -5.80 14.06 -27.45
N ASP A 726 -5.89 14.56 -26.21
CA ASP A 726 -4.78 14.66 -25.28
C ASP A 726 -4.60 13.32 -24.54
N VAL A 727 -3.48 12.65 -24.81
CA VAL A 727 -3.16 11.34 -24.23
C VAL A 727 -3.03 11.43 -22.71
N SER A 728 -2.59 12.57 -22.16
CA SER A 728 -2.40 12.76 -20.71
C SER A 728 -3.71 12.75 -19.91
N LYS A 729 -4.85 12.93 -20.59
CA LYS A 729 -6.19 12.97 -19.97
C LYS A 729 -6.92 11.63 -20.01
N ARG A 730 -6.45 10.69 -20.82
CA ARG A 730 -7.04 9.36 -20.93
C ARG A 730 -6.81 8.59 -19.64
N TYR A 731 -7.78 7.75 -19.28
CA TYR A 731 -7.75 6.88 -18.11
C TYR A 731 -7.55 7.61 -16.78
N THR A 732 -8.01 8.87 -16.71
CA THR A 732 -8.06 9.66 -15.48
C THR A 732 -9.45 9.58 -14.87
N HIS A 733 -9.55 9.71 -13.55
CA HIS A 733 -10.86 9.74 -12.88
C HIS A 733 -11.59 11.07 -13.06
N ASP A 734 -10.99 12.07 -13.69
CA ASP A 734 -11.51 13.46 -13.73
C ASP A 734 -12.71 13.65 -14.65
N THR A 735 -13.03 12.67 -15.49
CA THR A 735 -14.17 12.75 -16.41
C THR A 735 -15.37 12.00 -15.85
N ILE A 736 -16.32 12.75 -15.30
CA ILE A 736 -17.61 12.22 -14.84
C ILE A 736 -18.71 12.65 -15.80
N ARG A 737 -19.49 11.69 -16.31
CA ARG A 737 -20.57 11.93 -17.27
C ARG A 737 -21.92 11.49 -16.70
N PRO A 738 -22.99 12.28 -16.87
CA PRO A 738 -24.34 11.84 -16.54
C PRO A 738 -24.78 10.70 -17.46
N LEU A 739 -25.70 9.85 -17.01
CA LEU A 739 -26.25 8.75 -17.81
C LEU A 739 -26.80 9.21 -19.17
N SER A 740 -27.48 10.37 -19.21
CA SER A 740 -28.05 10.99 -20.40
C SER A 740 -27.02 11.28 -21.50
N PHE A 741 -25.74 11.46 -21.15
CA PHE A 741 -24.66 11.66 -22.12
C PHE A 741 -24.57 10.52 -23.14
N TYR A 742 -24.84 9.28 -22.71
CA TYR A 742 -24.73 8.09 -23.56
C TYR A 742 -25.96 7.83 -24.42
N GLY A 743 -27.02 8.63 -24.27
CA GLY A 743 -28.24 8.56 -25.10
C GLY A 743 -28.96 7.21 -25.08
N GLY A 744 -28.65 6.34 -24.12
CA GLY A 744 -29.16 4.98 -24.08
C GLY A 744 -28.64 4.07 -25.20
N VAL A 745 -27.51 4.39 -25.86
CA VAL A 745 -27.02 3.63 -27.03
C VAL A 745 -25.61 3.05 -26.87
N LYS A 746 -24.84 3.47 -25.86
CA LYS A 746 -23.47 2.98 -25.67
C LYS A 746 -23.50 1.48 -25.35
N LYS A 747 -22.91 0.67 -26.23
CA LYS A 747 -22.82 -0.79 -26.07
C LYS A 747 -22.06 -1.15 -24.79
N VAL A 748 -22.51 -2.17 -24.09
CA VAL A 748 -21.81 -2.77 -22.94
C VAL A 748 -21.55 -4.23 -23.26
N ASP A 749 -20.28 -4.63 -23.17
CA ASP A 749 -19.84 -5.98 -23.49
C ASP A 749 -19.69 -6.85 -22.22
N LEU A 750 -19.52 -6.26 -21.03
CA LEU A 750 -19.47 -6.96 -19.75
C LEU A 750 -19.89 -6.06 -18.59
N GLY A 751 -20.66 -6.60 -17.64
CA GLY A 751 -20.97 -5.97 -16.35
C GLY A 751 -20.24 -6.62 -15.18
N PHE A 752 -19.80 -5.82 -14.21
CA PHE A 752 -19.15 -6.33 -12.99
C PHE A 752 -19.69 -5.67 -11.70
N ILE A 753 -20.24 -6.48 -10.80
CA ILE A 753 -20.67 -6.06 -9.46
C ILE A 753 -19.81 -6.77 -8.42
N GLY A 754 -18.81 -6.08 -7.90
CA GLY A 754 -17.89 -6.63 -6.92
C GLY A 754 -16.74 -5.66 -6.67
N SER A 755 -16.26 -5.60 -5.44
CA SER A 755 -15.08 -4.87 -4.94
C SER A 755 -15.29 -4.54 -3.46
N CYS A 756 -14.39 -3.75 -2.88
CA CYS A 756 -14.56 -3.11 -1.60
C CYS A 756 -15.67 -2.04 -1.56
N MET A 757 -16.15 -1.55 -2.70
CA MET A 757 -17.26 -0.58 -2.79
C MET A 757 -18.65 -1.21 -2.61
N VAL A 758 -18.76 -2.53 -2.69
CA VAL A 758 -20.03 -3.26 -2.67
C VAL A 758 -20.39 -3.64 -1.22
N HIS A 759 -21.67 -3.55 -0.88
CA HIS A 759 -22.21 -3.90 0.45
C HIS A 759 -23.31 -4.97 0.32
N LYS A 760 -23.84 -5.43 1.46
CA LYS A 760 -25.04 -6.28 1.44
C LYS A 760 -26.18 -5.61 0.66
N GLY A 761 -26.39 -4.30 0.86
CA GLY A 761 -27.42 -3.53 0.16
C GLY A 761 -27.35 -3.65 -1.36
N ASP A 762 -26.15 -3.55 -1.94
CA ASP A 762 -25.94 -3.70 -3.39
C ASP A 762 -26.37 -5.08 -3.91
N MET A 763 -26.10 -6.15 -3.16
CA MET A 763 -26.50 -7.50 -3.54
C MET A 763 -28.02 -7.67 -3.50
N LYS A 764 -28.68 -7.03 -2.52
CA LYS A 764 -30.15 -6.99 -2.45
C LYS A 764 -30.76 -6.18 -3.60
N ILE A 765 -30.15 -5.05 -3.95
CA ILE A 765 -30.55 -4.24 -5.12
C ILE A 765 -30.51 -5.12 -6.38
N LEU A 766 -29.40 -5.84 -6.61
CA LEU A 766 -29.30 -6.78 -7.72
C LEU A 766 -30.44 -7.81 -7.71
N ALA A 767 -30.65 -8.53 -6.60
CA ALA A 767 -31.70 -9.55 -6.51
C ALA A 767 -33.10 -8.98 -6.79
N HIS A 768 -33.42 -7.83 -6.20
CA HIS A 768 -34.71 -7.16 -6.40
C HIS A 768 -34.88 -6.64 -7.82
N MET A 769 -33.83 -6.14 -8.46
CA MET A 769 -33.90 -5.72 -9.87
C MET A 769 -34.18 -6.89 -10.80
N LEU A 770 -33.52 -8.04 -10.61
CA LEU A 770 -33.79 -9.24 -11.40
C LEU A 770 -35.24 -9.68 -11.25
N LYS A 771 -35.79 -9.61 -10.03
CA LYS A 771 -37.20 -9.88 -9.77
C LYS A 771 -38.12 -8.88 -10.49
N ASN A 772 -37.88 -7.58 -10.38
CA ASN A 772 -38.66 -6.56 -11.07
C ASN A 772 -38.66 -6.78 -12.59
N ILE A 773 -37.50 -7.11 -13.17
CA ILE A 773 -37.37 -7.41 -14.60
C ILE A 773 -38.15 -8.67 -14.98
N ASP A 774 -38.08 -9.75 -14.18
CA ASP A 774 -38.86 -10.97 -14.42
C ASP A 774 -40.37 -10.71 -14.33
N GLU A 775 -40.81 -9.86 -13.39
CA GLU A 775 -42.22 -9.47 -13.24
C GLU A 775 -42.71 -8.59 -14.41
N GLN A 776 -41.86 -7.71 -14.93
CA GLN A 776 -42.20 -6.78 -16.02
C GLN A 776 -42.12 -7.45 -17.41
N GLU A 777 -41.10 -8.26 -17.66
CA GLU A 777 -40.80 -8.86 -18.98
C GLU A 777 -41.15 -10.35 -19.08
N GLY A 778 -41.42 -11.02 -17.95
CA GLY A 778 -41.71 -12.46 -17.88
C GLY A 778 -40.49 -13.38 -18.01
N LYS A 779 -39.29 -12.80 -18.15
CA LYS A 779 -38.00 -13.50 -18.15
C LYS A 779 -36.85 -12.54 -17.84
N VAL A 780 -35.74 -13.07 -17.36
CA VAL A 780 -34.46 -12.37 -17.26
C VAL A 780 -33.52 -12.90 -18.35
N GLU A 781 -33.11 -12.03 -19.27
CA GLU A 781 -32.15 -12.37 -20.34
C GLU A 781 -30.97 -11.40 -20.33
N PHE A 782 -29.76 -11.94 -20.22
CA PHE A 782 -28.53 -11.17 -20.27
C PHE A 782 -28.10 -10.99 -21.73
N LYS A 783 -27.93 -9.75 -22.18
CA LYS A 783 -27.35 -9.41 -23.49
C LYS A 783 -25.84 -9.16 -23.42
N ALA A 784 -25.32 -9.00 -22.22
CA ALA A 784 -23.91 -9.05 -21.86
C ALA A 784 -23.75 -9.83 -20.53
N PRO A 785 -22.62 -10.53 -20.30
CA PRO A 785 -22.35 -11.22 -19.05
C PRO A 785 -22.39 -10.27 -17.85
N LEU A 786 -22.91 -10.75 -16.73
CA LEU A 786 -22.85 -10.08 -15.44
C LEU A 786 -22.02 -10.91 -14.46
N VAL A 787 -20.84 -10.42 -14.10
CA VAL A 787 -19.97 -11.06 -13.11
C VAL A 787 -20.21 -10.43 -11.74
N VAL A 788 -20.57 -11.23 -10.74
CA VAL A 788 -20.89 -10.76 -9.39
C VAL A 788 -19.98 -11.44 -8.38
N ALA A 789 -19.19 -10.66 -7.65
CA ALA A 789 -18.31 -11.13 -6.59
C ALA A 789 -18.70 -10.46 -5.26
N PRO A 790 -19.39 -11.17 -4.36
CA PRO A 790 -19.72 -10.63 -3.04
C PRO A 790 -18.45 -10.21 -2.27
N PRO A 791 -18.52 -9.23 -1.35
CA PRO A 791 -17.33 -8.78 -0.63
C PRO A 791 -16.83 -9.79 0.41
N THR A 792 -17.75 -10.49 1.09
CA THR A 792 -17.44 -11.39 2.20
C THR A 792 -18.36 -12.61 2.23
N TYR A 793 -17.91 -13.70 2.86
CA TYR A 793 -18.75 -14.86 3.16
C TYR A 793 -19.91 -14.52 4.09
N ASN A 794 -19.70 -13.66 5.08
CA ASN A 794 -20.77 -13.26 5.99
C ASN A 794 -21.95 -12.61 5.23
N ILE A 795 -21.67 -11.81 4.19
CA ILE A 795 -22.73 -11.24 3.34
C ILE A 795 -23.47 -12.35 2.58
N VAL A 796 -22.76 -13.34 2.04
CA VAL A 796 -23.39 -14.50 1.37
C VAL A 796 -24.29 -15.27 2.34
N ASP A 797 -23.82 -15.53 3.56
CA ASP A 797 -24.57 -16.25 4.59
C ASP A 797 -25.84 -15.47 4.99
N GLU A 798 -25.75 -14.15 5.17
CA GLU A 798 -26.90 -13.28 5.46
C GLU A 798 -27.91 -13.29 4.30
N LEU A 799 -27.47 -13.18 3.04
CA LEU A 799 -28.35 -13.22 1.87
C LEU A 799 -29.03 -14.58 1.69
N LYS A 800 -28.36 -15.68 2.06
CA LYS A 800 -28.96 -17.02 2.08
C LYS A 800 -30.05 -17.11 3.15
N ALA A 801 -29.80 -16.60 4.34
CA ALA A 801 -30.78 -16.57 5.42
C ALA A 801 -32.01 -15.70 5.10
N GLU A 802 -31.80 -14.60 4.36
CA GLU A 802 -32.85 -13.66 3.94
C GLU A 802 -33.61 -14.11 2.66
N GLY A 803 -33.12 -15.13 1.94
CA GLY A 803 -33.72 -15.66 0.70
C GLY A 803 -33.31 -14.91 -0.58
N ASP A 804 -32.56 -13.81 -0.46
CA ASP A 804 -32.08 -13.01 -1.59
C ASP A 804 -31.08 -13.80 -2.46
N TRP A 805 -30.26 -14.68 -1.85
CA TRP A 805 -29.30 -15.51 -2.60
C TRP A 805 -30.00 -16.51 -3.53
N GLU A 806 -31.16 -17.04 -3.15
CA GLU A 806 -31.91 -17.99 -3.99
C GLU A 806 -32.38 -17.34 -5.30
N ILE A 807 -32.71 -16.04 -5.25
CA ILE A 807 -33.06 -15.25 -6.44
C ILE A 807 -31.84 -15.12 -7.36
N LEU A 808 -30.66 -14.83 -6.80
CA LEU A 808 -29.42 -14.73 -7.57
C LEU A 808 -29.07 -16.08 -8.21
N GLN A 809 -29.21 -17.18 -7.46
CA GLN A 809 -28.97 -18.53 -7.97
C GLN A 809 -29.93 -18.89 -9.10
N LYS A 810 -31.23 -18.54 -8.99
CA LYS A 810 -32.25 -18.81 -10.01
C LYS A 810 -31.85 -18.31 -11.40
N TYR A 811 -31.21 -17.14 -11.48
CA TYR A 811 -30.83 -16.52 -12.77
C TYR A 811 -29.34 -16.68 -13.12
N SER A 812 -28.57 -17.39 -12.28
CA SER A 812 -27.15 -17.60 -12.51
C SER A 812 -26.88 -18.90 -13.29
N GLY A 813 -25.91 -18.84 -14.21
CA GLY A 813 -25.37 -20.03 -14.88
C GLY A 813 -24.08 -20.56 -14.25
N PHE A 814 -23.58 -19.91 -13.20
CA PHE A 814 -22.36 -20.33 -12.49
C PHE A 814 -22.37 -19.85 -11.05
N GLU A 815 -22.14 -20.75 -10.10
CA GLU A 815 -21.84 -20.42 -8.71
C GLU A 815 -20.50 -21.05 -8.32
N PHE A 816 -19.71 -20.32 -7.52
CA PHE A 816 -18.45 -20.81 -7.01
C PHE A 816 -18.64 -22.01 -6.06
N ASP A 817 -17.63 -22.88 -5.99
CA ASP A 817 -17.57 -23.99 -5.03
C ASP A 817 -16.19 -24.02 -4.36
N ASP A 818 -16.16 -23.94 -3.03
CA ASP A 818 -14.93 -23.98 -2.25
C ASP A 818 -14.28 -25.37 -2.17
N ASN A 819 -15.05 -26.42 -2.43
CA ASN A 819 -14.50 -27.77 -2.54
C ASN A 819 -13.76 -27.98 -3.87
N VAL A 820 -14.14 -27.22 -4.90
CA VAL A 820 -13.58 -27.33 -6.25
C VAL A 820 -13.21 -25.93 -6.78
N PRO A 821 -12.20 -25.25 -6.19
CA PRO A 821 -11.79 -23.94 -6.64
C PRO A 821 -11.28 -23.98 -8.09
N LYS A 822 -11.60 -22.95 -8.87
CA LYS A 822 -11.09 -22.79 -10.24
C LYS A 822 -9.56 -22.80 -10.26
N ALA A 823 -8.98 -23.55 -11.20
CA ALA A 823 -7.53 -23.59 -11.42
C ALA A 823 -7.05 -22.63 -12.52
N ALA A 824 -7.96 -22.05 -13.29
CA ALA A 824 -7.66 -21.11 -14.36
C ALA A 824 -8.61 -19.91 -14.31
N ALA A 825 -8.09 -18.74 -14.69
CA ALA A 825 -8.87 -17.52 -14.86
C ALA A 825 -9.65 -17.56 -16.18
N ARG A 826 -10.82 -16.90 -16.20
CA ARG A 826 -11.57 -16.60 -17.42
C ARG A 826 -11.05 -15.31 -18.04
N THR A 827 -11.03 -15.34 -19.37
CA THR A 827 -10.71 -14.20 -20.24
C THR A 827 -11.81 -13.92 -21.26
N SER A 828 -12.91 -14.68 -21.18
CA SER A 828 -14.11 -14.56 -22.01
C SER A 828 -15.29 -15.12 -21.23
N TYR A 829 -16.49 -14.64 -21.53
CA TYR A 829 -17.71 -14.97 -20.78
C TYR A 829 -18.88 -15.19 -21.74
N GLU A 830 -19.72 -16.16 -21.43
CA GLU A 830 -21.05 -16.31 -22.00
C GLU A 830 -22.02 -15.34 -21.34
N ASN A 831 -23.05 -14.91 -22.08
CA ASN A 831 -24.07 -13.96 -21.62
C ASN A 831 -24.99 -14.55 -20.54
N MET A 832 -24.49 -14.58 -19.30
CA MET A 832 -25.21 -15.04 -18.12
C MET A 832 -24.71 -14.35 -16.86
N LEU A 833 -25.41 -14.56 -15.74
CA LEU A 833 -24.96 -14.15 -14.41
C LEU A 833 -23.98 -15.17 -13.82
N TYR A 834 -22.82 -14.71 -13.36
CA TYR A 834 -21.81 -15.49 -12.63
C TYR A 834 -21.79 -15.03 -11.17
N LEU A 835 -22.00 -15.97 -10.24
CA LEU A 835 -21.77 -15.78 -8.81
C LEU A 835 -20.36 -16.30 -8.48
N GLU A 836 -19.43 -15.36 -8.46
CA GLU A 836 -18.02 -15.60 -8.15
C GLU A 836 -17.77 -15.68 -6.64
N ARG A 837 -16.66 -16.34 -6.28
CA ARG A 837 -16.22 -16.46 -4.89
C ARG A 837 -16.04 -15.06 -4.26
N PRO A 838 -16.37 -14.88 -2.96
CA PRO A 838 -16.08 -13.64 -2.26
C PRO A 838 -14.62 -13.20 -2.41
N GLY A 839 -14.40 -11.93 -2.78
CA GLY A 839 -13.05 -11.40 -3.02
C GLY A 839 -13.00 -10.26 -4.05
N CYS A 840 -11.79 -9.81 -4.40
CA CYS A 840 -11.62 -8.63 -5.26
C CYS A 840 -11.94 -8.90 -6.75
N ASN A 841 -11.72 -10.14 -7.23
CA ASN A 841 -12.03 -10.57 -8.59
C ASN A 841 -11.55 -9.58 -9.69
N LEU A 842 -12.40 -9.22 -10.66
CA LEU A 842 -12.10 -8.29 -11.76
C LEU A 842 -11.65 -6.91 -11.29
N CYS A 843 -11.95 -6.47 -10.06
CA CYS A 843 -11.52 -5.17 -9.54
C CYS A 843 -9.98 -5.01 -9.57
N MET A 844 -9.26 -6.10 -9.32
CA MET A 844 -7.79 -6.09 -9.46
C MET A 844 -7.33 -6.47 -10.87
N GLY A 845 -8.08 -7.33 -11.55
CA GLY A 845 -7.74 -7.78 -12.91
C GLY A 845 -6.40 -8.50 -13.00
N ASN A 846 -5.95 -9.13 -11.91
CA ASN A 846 -4.72 -9.92 -11.83
C ASN A 846 -4.94 -11.41 -12.17
N GLN A 847 -6.17 -11.90 -11.99
CA GLN A 847 -6.60 -13.25 -12.35
C GLN A 847 -7.59 -13.15 -13.52
N GLU A 848 -8.87 -12.93 -13.21
CA GLU A 848 -9.94 -12.75 -14.19
C GLU A 848 -9.72 -11.48 -15.02
N LYS A 849 -10.08 -11.53 -16.31
CA LYS A 849 -10.02 -10.41 -17.26
C LYS A 849 -11.24 -10.38 -18.16
N ALA A 850 -11.67 -9.19 -18.57
CA ALA A 850 -12.61 -9.04 -19.69
C ALA A 850 -11.89 -9.33 -21.03
N SER A 851 -12.66 -9.57 -22.09
CA SER A 851 -12.10 -9.79 -23.42
C SER A 851 -11.48 -8.51 -23.95
N LYS A 852 -10.42 -8.60 -24.76
CA LYS A 852 -9.74 -7.42 -25.28
C LYS A 852 -10.71 -6.55 -26.09
N GLY A 853 -10.67 -5.24 -25.87
CA GLY A 853 -11.53 -4.26 -26.50
C GLY A 853 -12.94 -4.19 -25.91
N ASP A 854 -13.29 -4.95 -24.88
CA ASP A 854 -14.61 -4.87 -24.26
C ASP A 854 -14.88 -3.48 -23.65
N THR A 855 -16.14 -3.04 -23.73
CA THR A 855 -16.68 -1.93 -22.94
C THR A 855 -17.27 -2.52 -21.65
N VAL A 856 -16.58 -2.33 -20.53
CA VAL A 856 -16.95 -2.86 -19.22
C VAL A 856 -17.70 -1.81 -18.40
N MET A 857 -18.86 -2.17 -17.82
CA MET A 857 -19.58 -1.35 -16.85
C MET A 857 -19.44 -1.96 -15.45
N ALA A 858 -18.84 -1.26 -14.48
CA ALA A 858 -18.42 -1.87 -13.23
C ALA A 858 -18.68 -1.02 -11.98
N THR A 859 -18.86 -1.69 -10.84
CA THR A 859 -18.90 -1.05 -9.51
C THR A 859 -17.53 -0.94 -8.84
N SER A 860 -16.46 -1.37 -9.52
CA SER A 860 -15.08 -1.30 -9.03
C SER A 860 -14.59 0.14 -8.87
N THR A 861 -13.35 0.30 -8.42
CA THR A 861 -12.76 1.62 -8.11
C THR A 861 -11.92 2.22 -9.24
N ARG A 862 -11.40 1.42 -10.17
CA ARG A 862 -10.37 1.86 -11.14
C ARG A 862 -10.72 1.60 -12.59
N LEU A 863 -10.32 2.55 -13.43
CA LEU A 863 -10.55 2.57 -14.88
C LEU A 863 -9.25 2.65 -15.71
N PHE A 864 -8.09 2.35 -15.12
CA PHE A 864 -6.79 2.44 -15.79
C PHE A 864 -6.67 1.50 -17.00
N GLN A 865 -5.90 1.92 -18.01
CA GLN A 865 -5.60 1.12 -19.19
C GLN A 865 -5.05 -0.27 -18.81
N GLY A 866 -5.58 -1.32 -19.43
CA GLY A 866 -5.12 -2.69 -19.19
C GLY A 866 -5.54 -3.27 -17.84
N ARG A 867 -6.27 -2.53 -16.98
CA ARG A 867 -6.64 -2.98 -15.62
C ARG A 867 -7.61 -4.15 -15.65
N VAL A 868 -8.83 -3.91 -16.13
CA VAL A 868 -9.88 -4.94 -16.27
C VAL A 868 -9.88 -5.49 -17.69
N VAL A 869 -9.56 -4.63 -18.66
CA VAL A 869 -9.64 -4.88 -20.09
C VAL A 869 -8.42 -4.31 -20.81
N GLU A 870 -7.90 -5.03 -21.78
CA GLU A 870 -6.81 -4.61 -22.66
C GLU A 870 -7.34 -4.12 -24.02
N ASP A 871 -6.49 -3.41 -24.77
CA ASP A 871 -6.82 -2.96 -26.12
C ASP A 871 -6.74 -4.11 -27.15
N THR A 872 -7.49 -3.96 -28.24
CA THR A 872 -7.26 -4.67 -29.51
C THR A 872 -6.63 -3.73 -30.52
N GLU A 873 -6.19 -4.23 -31.68
CA GLU A 873 -5.60 -3.42 -32.75
C GLU A 873 -6.54 -2.30 -33.26
N GLY A 874 -7.87 -2.46 -33.12
CA GLY A 874 -8.88 -1.51 -33.63
C GLY A 874 -9.85 -0.93 -32.60
N LYS A 875 -9.86 -1.42 -31.35
CA LYS A 875 -10.77 -0.94 -30.29
C LYS A 875 -10.03 -0.88 -28.95
N LYS A 876 -10.06 0.29 -28.33
CA LYS A 876 -9.57 0.49 -26.97
C LYS A 876 -10.50 -0.19 -25.97
N GLY A 877 -9.92 -0.94 -25.03
CA GLY A 877 -10.65 -1.46 -23.89
C GLY A 877 -11.02 -0.30 -22.95
N GLU A 878 -12.23 -0.28 -22.45
CA GLU A 878 -12.68 0.77 -21.53
C GLU A 878 -13.46 0.18 -20.36
N SER A 879 -13.24 0.73 -19.17
CA SER A 879 -13.98 0.37 -17.95
C SER A 879 -14.64 1.62 -17.38
N LEU A 880 -15.97 1.67 -17.46
CA LEU A 880 -16.80 2.73 -16.93
C LEU A 880 -17.26 2.35 -15.53
N LEU A 881 -17.16 3.28 -14.57
CA LEU A 881 -17.54 3.02 -13.18
C LEU A 881 -18.90 3.63 -12.88
N SER A 882 -19.83 2.84 -12.35
CA SER A 882 -21.21 3.26 -12.08
C SER A 882 -21.82 2.57 -10.86
N SER A 883 -23.04 2.96 -10.48
CA SER A 883 -23.81 2.34 -9.41
C SER A 883 -24.37 0.97 -9.82
N THR A 884 -24.63 0.12 -8.84
CA THR A 884 -25.15 -1.25 -9.04
C THR A 884 -26.33 -1.31 -10.01
N PRO A 885 -27.36 -0.44 -9.91
CA PRO A 885 -28.48 -0.51 -10.84
C PRO A 885 -28.13 -0.24 -12.31
N VAL A 886 -27.21 0.69 -12.56
CA VAL A 886 -26.75 0.99 -13.93
C VAL A 886 -26.03 -0.22 -14.51
N VAL A 887 -25.20 -0.92 -13.72
CA VAL A 887 -24.50 -2.13 -14.16
C VAL A 887 -25.51 -3.23 -14.53
N VAL A 888 -26.45 -3.55 -13.63
CA VAL A 888 -27.45 -4.61 -13.86
C VAL A 888 -28.23 -4.33 -15.13
N LEU A 889 -28.85 -3.16 -15.23
CA LEU A 889 -29.70 -2.83 -16.36
C LEU A 889 -28.92 -2.77 -17.67
N SER A 890 -27.65 -2.33 -17.63
CA SER A 890 -26.79 -2.32 -18.81
C SER A 890 -26.51 -3.73 -19.36
N THR A 891 -26.39 -4.74 -18.49
CA THR A 891 -26.16 -6.14 -18.92
C THR A 891 -27.40 -6.80 -19.50
N ILE A 892 -28.58 -6.43 -19.01
CA ILE A 892 -29.88 -6.90 -19.54
C ILE A 892 -30.15 -6.27 -20.91
N LEU A 893 -29.81 -4.98 -21.07
CA LEU A 893 -30.01 -4.26 -22.33
C LEU A 893 -28.88 -4.47 -23.35
N GLY A 894 -27.67 -4.84 -22.92
CA GLY A 894 -26.46 -4.89 -23.76
C GLY A 894 -25.92 -3.50 -24.13
N ARG A 895 -26.42 -2.47 -23.46
CA ARG A 895 -26.13 -1.05 -23.68
C ARG A 895 -26.48 -0.25 -22.42
N THR A 896 -25.99 0.98 -22.32
CA THR A 896 -26.43 1.91 -21.27
C THR A 896 -27.95 2.13 -21.31
N PRO A 897 -28.64 2.19 -20.17
CA PRO A 897 -30.07 2.52 -20.13
C PRO A 897 -30.34 4.00 -20.38
N THR A 898 -31.57 4.32 -20.75
CA THR A 898 -32.12 5.67 -20.64
C THR A 898 -32.53 5.97 -19.20
N ILE A 899 -32.73 7.25 -18.86
CA ILE A 899 -33.15 7.66 -17.51
C ILE A 899 -34.53 7.08 -17.12
N GLU A 900 -35.43 6.94 -18.08
CA GLU A 900 -36.78 6.39 -17.83
C GLU A 900 -36.76 4.87 -17.65
N GLU A 901 -35.96 4.15 -18.45
CA GLU A 901 -35.68 2.72 -18.23
C GLU A 901 -35.07 2.50 -16.84
N TYR A 902 -34.12 3.35 -16.43
CA TYR A 902 -33.49 3.30 -15.11
C TYR A 902 -34.51 3.47 -13.97
N LYS A 903 -35.32 4.55 -14.00
CA LYS A 903 -36.31 4.83 -12.95
C LYS A 903 -37.32 3.69 -12.78
N THR A 904 -37.76 3.12 -13.90
CA THR A 904 -38.70 1.99 -13.91
C THR A 904 -38.07 0.74 -13.28
N ALA A 905 -36.80 0.47 -13.58
CA ALA A 905 -36.11 -0.71 -13.05
C ALA A 905 -35.86 -0.64 -11.53
N VAL A 906 -35.67 0.56 -10.98
CA VAL A 906 -35.42 0.77 -9.53
C VAL A 906 -36.67 1.05 -8.71
N GLU A 907 -37.85 1.05 -9.33
CA GLU A 907 -39.10 1.32 -8.62
C GLU A 907 -39.33 0.33 -7.47
N GLY A 908 -39.66 0.85 -6.28
CA GLY A 908 -39.88 0.05 -5.08
C GLY A 908 -38.61 -0.54 -4.44
N ILE A 909 -37.43 -0.33 -5.01
CA ILE A 909 -36.17 -0.83 -4.47
C ILE A 909 -35.59 0.16 -3.45
N ASN A 910 -35.15 -0.35 -2.30
CA ASN A 910 -34.46 0.48 -1.30
C ASN A 910 -32.99 0.66 -1.68
N LEU A 911 -32.69 1.70 -2.45
CA LEU A 911 -31.33 2.11 -2.79
C LEU A 911 -30.58 2.67 -1.57
N THR A 912 -29.26 2.83 -1.67
CA THR A 912 -28.47 3.44 -0.60
C THR A 912 -28.78 4.94 -0.52
N LYS A 913 -29.63 5.33 0.43
CA LYS A 913 -30.04 6.72 0.63
C LYS A 913 -29.12 7.46 1.59
N PHE A 914 -28.94 8.75 1.33
CA PHE A 914 -28.16 9.65 2.17
C PHE A 914 -28.95 10.93 2.47
N ALA A 915 -28.86 11.41 3.71
CA ALA A 915 -29.33 12.72 4.12
C ALA A 915 -28.23 13.45 4.92
N PRO A 916 -27.97 14.73 4.64
CA PRO A 916 -27.03 15.51 5.44
C PRO A 916 -27.52 15.69 6.88
N SER A 917 -26.57 15.78 7.82
CA SER A 917 -26.89 16.11 9.22
C SER A 917 -27.53 17.50 9.34
N HIS A 918 -28.63 17.59 10.09
CA HIS A 918 -29.23 18.87 10.48
C HIS A 918 -28.50 19.54 11.66
N LYS A 919 -27.56 18.84 12.31
CA LYS A 919 -26.74 19.35 13.41
C LYS A 919 -25.41 19.87 12.89
N LEU A 920 -24.92 20.95 13.50
CA LEU A 920 -23.55 21.42 13.32
C LEU A 920 -22.61 20.49 14.10
N LEU A 921 -21.87 19.64 13.39
CA LEU A 921 -20.97 18.65 13.98
C LEU A 921 -19.58 19.27 14.25
N VAL A 922 -19.56 20.28 15.12
CA VAL A 922 -18.34 20.93 15.64
C VAL A 922 -18.37 20.93 17.17
N LYS A 923 -17.21 21.07 17.81
CA LYS A 923 -17.08 21.27 19.26
C LYS A 923 -17.07 22.75 19.63
#